data_AF-A0A9E7HTE6-F1
#
_entry.id   AF-A0A9E7HTE6-F1
#
_cell.length_a   1.000
_cell.length_b   1.000
_cell.length_c   1.000
_cell.angle_alpha   90.00
_cell.angle_beta   90.00
_cell.angle_gamma   90.00
#
_symmetry.space_group_name_H-M   'P 1'
#
loop_
_entity.id
_entity.type
_entity.pdbx_description
1 polymer ?
#
loop_
_entity_poly.entity_id
_entity_poly.type
_entity_poly.pdbx_seq_one_letter_code
_entity_poly.pdbx_strand_id
1 'polypeptide(L)'
;MESGFDSEATEDLPPPPPIPPNVTPIKVDPDESLPPKKATKPSRVPMPRLGTTGNGSPHGNDSPGESDCKRVKRPYKIRTFKVELNFAAKIPMKSIAMALKGYESENSQEALRVLDIILRQHAAKQGCLLVRQSFFQNNPRNFTDIGGGVLGCRGFHSSFRTSQGGLSLNIDVSTTMIVKPGPVVQFLIDNQNVKDPYHLDWTKAKRVLKNLRITTRHSNQEFKIVGLSELPCNELRFNFKQRNGRDRNGDSDTIEITVYDYFTNYRNIPLSFSATLPCINVGKPKRPTYVPIELCSLVSLQRYTKALSTFQRSSLVEKSRQKPQERMSVLTEVALKFNNYDADPMLRACGVTISTGFTQVEGRVLQPPKLRVGNGEDFMPSRGRWNFNYKKLVEPIEISRWAVVTFSARCDIGSLIRDLIKCSNMKGIVMKEPFDVIEENPSMRRAPPVARVDDMFQQIKKKLPGAPQFLLCLLPERKNSDIYGPWKRKCLAEFGIVTQCIAPTRVNDQYLTNVLLKINAKLGGINSFLNIERSQAIPLVSNTPTIILGMDVSHGSPGQSDIPSIAAVVSSRQWPSISRYRASVRSQSPKLEMIDSLFKPVGDKNDEGIIRELLIDFYTSSGKRKPENIIIFRDGVSESQFVQVLNIELDQIIEACKFLDEQWFPKFTLIIAQKNHHTKFFQPKSPDNVQPGTVVDSKICHPRNYDFYMCSHAGMIGTTRPTHYHVLLDEIEFSADDLQELVHSLSYVYQRSTTAISVVAPVCYAHLAAAQLGQFVKFDDMSDSSSSHGGHTSAGSVPVPELPRLHQNVSSSMFFC
;
A
#
# COMPACT_ATOMS: atom_id res chain seq x y z
N MET A 1 -33.89 -49.56 32.52
CA MET A 1 -33.32 -50.68 33.29
C MET A 1 -33.34 -51.85 32.35
N GLU A 2 -32.25 -52.08 31.64
CA GLU A 2 -31.21 -53.10 31.91
C GLU A 2 -31.24 -53.99 30.64
N SER A 3 -30.18 -54.54 30.06
CA SER A 3 -28.74 -54.50 30.33
C SER A 3 -28.06 -55.38 29.27
N GLY A 4 -26.90 -54.95 28.76
CA GLY A 4 -25.69 -55.79 28.57
C GLY A 4 -25.60 -56.62 27.28
N PHE A 5 -24.74 -56.24 26.31
CA PHE A 5 -23.28 -56.42 26.19
C PHE A 5 -22.87 -57.81 25.68
N ASP A 6 -22.33 -57.81 24.45
CA ASP A 6 -21.35 -58.78 23.95
C ASP A 6 -20.40 -58.12 22.93
N SER A 7 -19.20 -58.66 22.87
CA SER A 7 -17.99 -58.25 22.13
C SER A 7 -17.99 -58.66 20.65
N GLU A 8 -17.39 -57.87 19.74
CA GLU A 8 -16.66 -58.41 18.56
C GLU A 8 -15.86 -57.35 17.75
N ALA A 9 -14.72 -57.82 17.24
CA ALA A 9 -13.91 -57.44 16.06
C ALA A 9 -13.97 -56.02 15.47
N THR A 10 -12.80 -55.37 15.43
CA THR A 10 -12.48 -54.24 14.55
C THR A 10 -12.23 -54.73 13.11
N GLU A 11 -13.12 -54.42 12.18
CA GLU A 11 -12.84 -54.44 10.74
C GLU A 11 -12.01 -53.21 10.35
N ASP A 12 -10.81 -53.42 9.81
CA ASP A 12 -10.01 -52.39 9.15
C ASP A 12 -10.68 -51.95 7.84
N LEU A 13 -10.81 -50.63 7.65
CA LEU A 13 -11.26 -50.00 6.41
C LEU A 13 -10.27 -50.26 5.27
N PRO A 14 -10.72 -50.43 4.01
CA PRO A 14 -9.82 -50.60 2.88
C PRO A 14 -8.99 -49.32 2.63
N PRO A 15 -7.72 -49.46 2.18
CA PRO A 15 -6.86 -48.31 1.91
C PRO A 15 -7.40 -47.47 0.74
N PRO A 16 -7.18 -46.14 0.76
CA PRO A 16 -7.60 -45.26 -0.32
C PRO A 16 -6.90 -45.60 -1.65
N PRO A 17 -7.53 -45.31 -2.81
CA PRO A 17 -6.95 -45.58 -4.12
C PRO A 17 -5.64 -44.78 -4.33
N PRO A 18 -4.70 -45.30 -5.14
CA PRO A 18 -3.41 -44.66 -5.36
C PRO A 18 -3.55 -43.30 -6.06
N ILE A 19 -2.82 -42.32 -5.54
CA ILE A 19 -2.73 -40.94 -6.05
C ILE A 19 -1.96 -40.93 -7.39
N PRO A 20 -2.41 -40.20 -8.43
CA PRO A 20 -1.65 -40.02 -9.67
C PRO A 20 -0.28 -39.36 -9.43
N PRO A 21 0.76 -39.68 -10.21
CA PRO A 21 2.17 -39.35 -9.89
C PRO A 21 2.54 -37.85 -9.90
N ASN A 22 1.60 -36.92 -10.17
CA ASN A 22 1.92 -35.50 -10.42
C ASN A 22 1.23 -34.48 -9.49
N VAL A 23 0.72 -34.88 -8.32
CA VAL A 23 0.23 -33.93 -7.32
C VAL A 23 0.80 -34.27 -5.95
N THR A 24 1.61 -33.38 -5.38
CA THR A 24 2.03 -33.45 -3.96
C THR A 24 1.55 -32.21 -3.23
N PRO A 25 0.55 -32.32 -2.33
CA PRO A 25 0.23 -31.28 -1.37
C PRO A 25 1.40 -31.04 -0.42
N ILE A 26 1.52 -29.80 0.08
CA ILE A 26 2.39 -29.48 1.21
C ILE A 26 1.77 -30.14 2.46
N LYS A 27 2.23 -31.34 2.84
CA LYS A 27 1.93 -31.91 4.15
C LYS A 27 2.91 -31.38 5.18
N VAL A 28 2.36 -30.91 6.30
CA VAL A 28 3.08 -30.61 7.54
C VAL A 28 2.94 -31.83 8.45
N ASP A 29 4.04 -32.27 9.06
CA ASP A 29 4.03 -33.34 10.07
C ASP A 29 3.23 -32.88 11.31
N PRO A 30 2.35 -33.72 11.87
CA PRO A 30 1.46 -33.34 12.97
C PRO A 30 2.14 -33.23 14.37
N ASP A 31 3.47 -33.21 14.44
CA ASP A 31 4.22 -33.35 15.71
C ASP A 31 5.11 -32.16 16.10
N GLU A 32 4.79 -30.94 15.62
CA GLU A 32 5.39 -29.70 16.16
C GLU A 32 4.49 -29.08 17.23
N SER A 33 4.62 -29.59 18.45
CA SER A 33 4.11 -28.96 19.66
C SER A 33 4.68 -27.53 19.83
N LEU A 34 3.78 -26.57 20.04
CA LEU A 34 4.06 -25.18 20.39
C LEU A 34 5.19 -25.04 21.44
N PRO A 35 6.18 -24.15 21.25
CA PRO A 35 7.19 -23.90 22.28
C PRO A 35 6.55 -23.22 23.51
N PRO A 36 6.94 -23.60 24.74
CA PRO A 36 6.31 -23.08 25.95
C PRO A 36 6.59 -21.58 26.12
N LYS A 37 5.57 -20.87 26.63
CA LYS A 37 5.58 -19.45 26.98
C LYS A 37 6.84 -19.11 27.80
N LYS A 38 7.70 -18.24 27.26
CA LYS A 38 8.87 -17.72 27.97
C LYS A 38 8.44 -17.05 29.29
N ALA A 39 9.02 -17.54 30.38
CA ALA A 39 8.86 -17.02 31.72
C ALA A 39 9.23 -15.52 31.81
N THR A 40 8.43 -14.81 32.59
CA THR A 40 8.53 -13.42 33.00
C THR A 40 9.92 -13.12 33.59
N LYS A 41 10.63 -12.12 33.05
CA LYS A 41 11.88 -11.61 33.63
C LYS A 41 11.59 -10.92 34.98
N PRO A 42 12.35 -11.19 36.06
CA PRO A 42 12.18 -10.49 37.31
C PRO A 42 12.73 -9.05 37.23
N SER A 43 12.00 -8.14 37.88
CA SER A 43 12.32 -6.73 38.02
C SER A 43 13.60 -6.55 38.87
N ARG A 44 14.54 -5.73 38.39
CA ARG A 44 15.65 -5.25 39.22
C ARG A 44 15.22 -3.99 39.94
N VAL A 45 14.99 -4.11 41.24
CA VAL A 45 14.88 -3.00 42.20
C VAL A 45 16.28 -2.51 42.53
N PRO A 46 16.54 -1.18 42.59
CA PRO A 46 17.82 -0.64 43.04
C PRO A 46 17.85 -0.51 44.57
N MET A 47 18.91 -0.98 45.21
CA MET A 47 19.21 -0.69 46.63
C MET A 47 20.56 0.02 46.78
N PRO A 48 20.72 0.91 47.78
CA PRO A 48 21.77 1.93 47.84
C PRO A 48 22.83 1.66 48.95
N ARG A 49 23.73 2.65 49.16
CA ARG A 49 24.70 2.89 50.28
C ARG A 49 26.16 2.54 49.93
N LEU A 50 27.23 3.17 50.44
CA LEU A 50 27.57 4.30 51.34
C LEU A 50 29.04 4.67 50.97
N GLY A 51 29.59 5.88 51.06
CA GLY A 51 29.96 6.60 52.29
C GLY A 51 31.45 6.44 52.70
N THR A 52 32.32 7.32 52.17
CA THR A 52 33.43 8.07 52.82
C THR A 52 34.64 7.48 53.60
N THR A 53 35.81 8.10 53.30
CA THR A 53 36.96 8.57 54.15
C THR A 53 38.16 7.67 54.54
N GLY A 54 39.37 8.24 54.35
CA GLY A 54 40.64 7.86 54.99
C GLY A 54 41.89 8.54 54.40
N ASN A 55 42.55 9.43 55.18
CA ASN A 55 43.65 10.38 54.86
C ASN A 55 45.07 9.79 54.77
N GLY A 56 46.02 10.56 54.17
CA GLY A 56 47.45 10.56 54.53
C GLY A 56 48.43 11.15 53.48
N SER A 57 49.00 12.34 53.74
CA SER A 57 50.14 13.00 53.02
C SER A 57 51.42 12.94 53.90
N PRO A 58 52.62 13.56 53.62
CA PRO A 58 53.10 14.37 52.47
C PRO A 58 54.60 14.12 52.04
N HIS A 59 55.15 15.07 51.24
CA HIS A 59 56.55 15.30 50.75
C HIS A 59 56.77 14.93 49.27
N GLY A 60 57.34 15.75 48.38
CA GLY A 60 57.85 17.12 48.43
C GLY A 60 58.49 17.49 47.09
N ASN A 61 58.41 18.79 46.75
CA ASN A 61 59.25 19.59 45.85
C ASN A 61 59.18 19.57 44.31
N ASP A 62 59.12 20.82 43.82
CA ASP A 62 59.68 21.44 42.62
C ASP A 62 58.92 21.39 41.28
N SER A 63 58.44 22.58 40.90
CA SER A 63 58.19 23.00 39.52
C SER A 63 59.28 24.02 39.14
N PRO A 64 59.57 24.16 37.84
CA PRO A 64 59.22 25.43 37.22
C PRO A 64 58.44 25.22 35.93
N GLY A 65 57.52 26.15 35.66
CA GLY A 65 56.75 26.19 34.44
C GLY A 65 57.54 26.80 33.30
N GLU A 66 57.23 26.36 32.08
CA GLU A 66 57.35 27.20 30.90
C GLU A 66 56.25 26.86 29.92
N SER A 67 55.46 27.89 29.68
CA SER A 67 54.41 28.00 28.70
C SER A 67 55.01 27.97 27.29
N ASP A 68 54.82 26.88 26.55
CA ASP A 68 54.55 26.93 25.11
C ASP A 68 54.25 25.54 24.53
N CYS A 69 52.97 25.14 24.54
CA CYS A 69 52.42 24.10 23.67
C CYS A 69 50.88 24.20 23.62
N LYS A 70 50.34 25.40 23.34
CA LYS A 70 48.91 25.57 23.03
C LYS A 70 48.67 25.45 21.53
N ARG A 71 48.51 24.22 21.03
CA ARG A 71 47.59 23.89 19.91
C ARG A 71 47.58 22.38 19.64
N VAL A 72 46.81 21.64 20.42
CA VAL A 72 46.33 20.32 19.98
C VAL A 72 44.82 20.29 20.14
N LYS A 73 44.13 20.17 18.98
CA LYS A 73 42.70 19.91 18.87
C LYS A 73 42.35 18.79 19.87
N ARG A 74 41.32 18.98 20.70
CA ARG A 74 40.80 17.89 21.55
C ARG A 74 40.61 16.65 20.67
N PRO A 75 41.30 15.53 20.95
CA PRO A 75 41.12 14.32 20.15
C PRO A 75 39.67 13.88 20.31
N TYR A 76 39.07 13.42 19.21
CA TYR A 76 37.76 12.81 19.20
C TYR A 76 37.66 11.83 20.38
N LYS A 77 36.60 11.92 21.21
CA LYS A 77 36.37 10.92 22.26
C LYS A 77 36.33 9.55 21.59
N ILE A 78 37.38 8.75 21.78
CA ILE A 78 37.43 7.36 21.36
C ILE A 78 36.24 6.69 22.04
N ARG A 79 35.26 6.26 21.23
CA ARG A 79 34.16 5.46 21.72
C ARG A 79 34.63 4.01 21.69
N THR A 80 34.91 3.47 22.86
CA THR A 80 35.19 2.03 22.99
C THR A 80 33.87 1.28 22.89
N PHE A 81 33.79 0.32 21.97
CA PHE A 81 32.66 -0.59 21.82
C PHE A 81 33.11 -1.99 22.27
N LYS A 82 32.34 -2.63 23.15
CA LYS A 82 32.51 -4.07 23.43
C LYS A 82 31.68 -4.84 22.41
N VAL A 83 32.33 -5.57 21.52
CA VAL A 83 31.69 -6.43 20.52
C VAL A 83 31.90 -7.87 20.94
N GLU A 84 30.82 -8.60 21.13
CA GLU A 84 30.84 -10.04 21.41
C GLU A 84 30.39 -10.77 20.15
N LEU A 85 31.20 -11.73 19.69
CA LEU A 85 30.95 -12.52 18.51
C LEU A 85 30.66 -13.95 18.94
N ASN A 86 29.40 -14.36 18.84
CA ASN A 86 28.95 -15.71 19.18
C ASN A 86 28.54 -16.45 17.92
N PHE A 87 29.05 -17.67 17.74
CA PHE A 87 28.62 -18.54 16.66
C PHE A 87 27.16 -18.94 16.87
N ALA A 88 26.30 -18.67 15.89
CA ALA A 88 24.87 -18.99 15.96
C ALA A 88 24.53 -20.27 15.20
N ALA A 89 24.88 -20.34 13.91
CA ALA A 89 24.57 -21.48 13.05
C ALA A 89 25.47 -21.52 11.82
N LYS A 90 25.55 -22.70 11.18
CA LYS A 90 26.14 -22.89 9.85
C LYS A 90 25.02 -23.01 8.82
N ILE A 91 24.97 -22.08 7.86
CA ILE A 91 23.94 -22.06 6.81
C ILE A 91 24.46 -22.85 5.58
N PRO A 92 23.85 -23.98 5.20
CA PRO A 92 24.32 -24.80 4.10
C PRO A 92 23.92 -24.19 2.74
N MET A 93 24.89 -23.67 1.98
CA MET A 93 24.63 -23.14 0.62
C MET A 93 24.12 -24.21 -0.37
N LYS A 94 24.38 -25.50 -0.10
CA LYS A 94 23.80 -26.62 -0.85
C LYS A 94 22.27 -26.61 -0.85
N SER A 95 21.63 -26.00 0.15
CA SER A 95 20.18 -25.86 0.20
C SER A 95 19.63 -25.02 -0.95
N ILE A 96 20.42 -24.09 -1.52
CA ILE A 96 20.02 -23.39 -2.75
C ILE A 96 19.90 -24.39 -3.91
N ALA A 97 20.87 -25.29 -4.08
CA ALA A 97 20.81 -26.31 -5.12
C ALA A 97 19.63 -27.28 -4.94
N MET A 98 19.22 -27.55 -3.70
CA MET A 98 18.02 -28.35 -3.41
C MET A 98 16.74 -27.57 -3.74
N ALA A 99 16.67 -26.28 -3.39
CA ALA A 99 15.56 -25.42 -3.75
C ALA A 99 15.39 -25.26 -5.27
N LEU A 100 16.49 -25.19 -6.03
CA LEU A 100 16.46 -25.21 -7.50
C LEU A 100 15.87 -26.51 -8.07
N LYS A 101 15.91 -27.60 -7.32
CA LYS A 101 15.25 -28.87 -7.66
C LYS A 101 13.82 -28.97 -7.11
N GLY A 102 13.29 -27.92 -6.51
CA GLY A 102 11.93 -27.89 -5.94
C GLY A 102 11.82 -28.36 -4.49
N TYR A 103 12.94 -28.63 -3.81
CA TYR A 103 12.96 -28.97 -2.38
C TYR A 103 13.23 -27.71 -1.56
N GLU A 104 12.18 -26.96 -1.23
CA GLU A 104 12.28 -25.82 -0.33
C GLU A 104 12.32 -26.26 1.14
N SER A 105 13.13 -25.57 1.93
CA SER A 105 13.24 -25.72 3.37
C SER A 105 13.54 -24.36 4.01
N GLU A 106 13.39 -24.20 5.32
CA GLU A 106 13.83 -22.97 6.00
C GLU A 106 15.31 -22.66 5.71
N ASN A 107 16.13 -23.71 5.58
CA ASN A 107 17.56 -23.58 5.23
C ASN A 107 17.79 -22.95 3.85
N SER A 108 16.92 -23.17 2.87
CA SER A 108 17.06 -22.53 1.55
C SER A 108 16.69 -21.05 1.58
N GLN A 109 15.67 -20.67 2.35
CA GLN A 109 15.30 -19.26 2.54
C GLN A 109 16.39 -18.49 3.27
N GLU A 110 16.95 -19.06 4.34
CA GLU A 110 18.08 -18.45 5.06
C GLU A 110 19.34 -18.36 4.19
N ALA A 111 19.61 -19.34 3.32
CA ALA A 111 20.73 -19.26 2.37
C ALA A 111 20.56 -18.12 1.34
N LEU A 112 19.34 -17.93 0.78
CA LEU A 112 19.05 -16.78 -0.08
C LEU A 112 19.18 -15.45 0.67
N ARG A 113 18.71 -15.41 1.93
CA ARG A 113 18.83 -14.25 2.80
C ARG A 113 20.29 -13.86 3.04
N VAL A 114 21.21 -14.81 3.16
CA VAL A 114 22.65 -14.54 3.25
C VAL A 114 23.14 -13.79 2.00
N LEU A 115 22.80 -14.27 0.79
CA LEU A 115 23.19 -13.61 -0.46
C LEU A 115 22.62 -12.18 -0.56
N ASP A 116 21.36 -12.00 -0.18
CA ASP A 116 20.68 -10.71 -0.11
C ASP A 116 21.33 -9.75 0.92
N ILE A 117 21.83 -10.26 2.05
CA ILE A 117 22.59 -9.49 3.03
C ILE A 117 23.92 -9.02 2.43
N ILE A 118 24.58 -9.84 1.63
CA ILE A 118 25.83 -9.47 0.95
C ILE A 118 25.58 -8.29 0.00
N LEU A 119 24.52 -8.34 -0.83
CA LEU A 119 24.12 -7.22 -1.70
C LEU A 119 23.89 -5.92 -0.91
N ARG A 120 23.18 -6.05 0.22
CA ARG A 120 22.89 -4.92 1.10
C ARG A 120 24.15 -4.34 1.75
N GLN A 121 25.08 -5.20 2.17
CA GLN A 121 26.37 -4.79 2.74
C GLN A 121 27.26 -4.10 1.71
N HIS A 122 27.26 -4.59 0.46
CA HIS A 122 27.95 -3.96 -0.66
C HIS A 122 27.47 -2.52 -0.87
N ALA A 123 26.16 -2.31 -0.94
CA ALA A 123 25.57 -0.98 -1.07
C ALA A 123 25.84 -0.08 0.15
N ALA A 124 25.85 -0.65 1.36
CA ALA A 124 26.17 0.08 2.59
C ALA A 124 27.59 0.67 2.58
N LYS A 125 28.58 -0.10 2.12
CA LYS A 125 29.98 0.34 1.98
C LYS A 125 30.13 1.51 1.02
N GLN A 126 29.24 1.62 0.03
CA GLN A 126 29.21 2.72 -0.94
C GLN A 126 28.45 3.96 -0.43
N GLY A 127 27.99 3.97 0.82
CA GLY A 127 27.25 5.11 1.40
C GLY A 127 25.83 5.28 0.85
N CYS A 128 25.24 4.21 0.32
CA CYS A 128 23.85 4.26 -0.16
C CYS A 128 22.86 4.36 1.02
N LEU A 129 21.74 5.06 0.77
CA LEU A 129 20.55 4.92 1.58
C LEU A 129 19.91 3.56 1.30
N LEU A 130 19.73 2.76 2.34
CA LEU A 130 19.18 1.41 2.26
C LEU A 130 17.71 1.43 2.69
N VAL A 131 16.82 1.00 1.81
CA VAL A 131 15.39 0.85 2.10
C VAL A 131 14.95 -0.55 1.70
N ARG A 132 14.86 -1.44 2.69
CA ARG A 132 14.68 -2.89 2.44
C ARG A 132 15.79 -3.39 1.51
N GLN A 133 15.45 -3.96 0.36
CA GLN A 133 16.36 -4.40 -0.70
C GLN A 133 16.52 -3.38 -1.85
N SER A 134 16.11 -2.13 -1.63
CA SER A 134 16.38 -1.02 -2.55
C SER A 134 17.49 -0.11 -2.04
N PHE A 135 18.42 0.24 -2.92
CA PHE A 135 19.63 0.98 -2.61
C PHE A 135 19.69 2.29 -3.40
N PHE A 136 19.90 3.41 -2.71
CA PHE A 136 19.79 4.77 -3.25
C PHE A 136 21.07 5.57 -3.04
N GLN A 137 21.68 6.04 -4.12
CA GLN A 137 22.97 6.72 -4.06
C GLN A 137 22.83 8.23 -3.89
N ASN A 138 23.81 8.83 -3.23
CA ASN A 138 23.89 10.28 -3.07
C ASN A 138 24.49 10.95 -4.32
N ASN A 139 23.81 10.82 -5.46
CA ASN A 139 24.23 11.44 -6.71
C ASN A 139 23.14 12.41 -7.20
N PRO A 140 23.44 13.71 -7.38
CA PRO A 140 22.49 14.68 -7.89
C PRO A 140 21.80 14.27 -9.21
N ARG A 141 22.47 13.48 -10.07
CA ARG A 141 21.88 12.94 -11.32
C ARG A 141 20.73 11.96 -11.08
N ASN A 142 20.62 11.40 -9.88
CA ASN A 142 19.54 10.51 -9.48
C ASN A 142 18.41 11.25 -8.75
N PHE A 143 18.53 12.58 -8.58
CA PHE A 143 17.55 13.38 -7.87
C PHE A 143 16.63 14.12 -8.83
N THR A 144 15.35 14.13 -8.50
CA THR A 144 14.29 14.73 -9.29
C THR A 144 13.44 15.60 -8.38
N ASP A 145 13.43 16.91 -8.57
CA ASP A 145 12.60 17.81 -7.76
C ASP A 145 11.11 17.58 -8.05
N ILE A 146 10.30 17.33 -7.01
CA ILE A 146 8.85 17.13 -7.14
C ILE A 146 8.04 18.26 -6.46
N GLY A 147 8.72 19.30 -5.98
CA GLY A 147 8.14 20.44 -5.28
C GLY A 147 8.04 20.26 -3.77
N GLY A 148 7.83 21.36 -3.04
CA GLY A 148 7.60 21.33 -1.59
C GLY A 148 8.85 20.96 -0.76
N GLY A 149 10.05 21.20 -1.29
CA GLY A 149 11.31 20.81 -0.65
C GLY A 149 11.59 19.30 -0.64
N VAL A 150 10.89 18.53 -1.49
CA VAL A 150 11.02 17.07 -1.59
C VAL A 150 11.61 16.68 -2.95
N LEU A 151 12.56 15.74 -2.94
CA LEU A 151 13.16 15.18 -4.14
C LEU A 151 12.80 13.69 -4.25
N GLY A 152 12.51 13.23 -5.46
CA GLY A 152 12.57 11.81 -5.80
C GLY A 152 14.02 11.38 -6.01
N CYS A 153 14.44 10.33 -5.33
CA CYS A 153 15.76 9.73 -5.44
C CYS A 153 15.65 8.37 -6.11
N ARG A 154 16.25 8.24 -7.29
CA ARG A 154 16.32 7.00 -8.05
C ARG A 154 17.41 6.08 -7.47
N GLY A 155 17.10 4.80 -7.39
CA GLY A 155 17.98 3.73 -6.95
C GLY A 155 17.58 2.40 -7.59
N PHE A 156 18.07 1.31 -7.04
CA PHE A 156 17.85 -0.03 -7.59
C PHE A 156 17.40 -0.99 -6.49
N HIS A 157 16.37 -1.78 -6.78
CA HIS A 157 16.07 -3.00 -6.06
C HIS A 157 17.00 -4.10 -6.54
N SER A 158 17.49 -4.95 -5.63
CA SER A 158 18.26 -6.14 -5.99
C SER A 158 18.00 -7.27 -5.00
N SER A 159 17.61 -8.43 -5.49
CA SER A 159 17.35 -9.61 -4.66
C SER A 159 17.58 -10.91 -5.44
N PHE A 160 18.10 -11.93 -4.79
CA PHE A 160 18.20 -13.27 -5.36
C PHE A 160 16.88 -14.02 -5.28
N ARG A 161 16.59 -14.82 -6.32
CA ARG A 161 15.39 -15.65 -6.45
C ARG A 161 15.76 -17.00 -7.04
N THR A 162 15.18 -18.06 -6.50
CA THR A 162 15.22 -19.40 -7.08
C THR A 162 14.13 -19.52 -8.13
N SER A 163 14.47 -20.04 -9.31
CA SER A 163 13.51 -20.30 -10.37
C SER A 163 13.84 -21.62 -11.09
N GLN A 164 12.91 -22.09 -11.92
CA GLN A 164 13.10 -23.29 -12.75
C GLN A 164 14.39 -23.24 -13.59
N GLY A 165 14.80 -22.05 -14.02
CA GLY A 165 16.00 -21.78 -14.81
C GLY A 165 17.27 -21.58 -13.99
N GLY A 166 17.22 -21.69 -12.66
CA GLY A 166 18.38 -21.53 -11.77
C GLY A 166 18.25 -20.36 -10.80
N LEU A 167 19.38 -19.96 -10.22
CA LEU A 167 19.45 -18.81 -9.32
C LEU A 167 19.49 -17.51 -10.14
N SER A 168 18.51 -16.64 -9.94
CA SER A 168 18.35 -15.38 -10.67
C SER A 168 18.56 -14.17 -9.76
N LEU A 169 19.32 -13.18 -10.22
CA LEU A 169 19.42 -11.87 -9.56
C LEU A 169 18.39 -10.92 -10.18
N ASN A 170 17.32 -10.62 -9.44
CA ASN A 170 16.27 -9.72 -9.89
C ASN A 170 16.65 -8.26 -9.54
N ILE A 171 16.90 -7.44 -10.57
CA ILE A 171 17.23 -6.02 -10.44
C ILE A 171 16.14 -5.17 -11.10
N ASP A 172 15.65 -4.16 -10.39
CA ASP A 172 14.65 -3.22 -10.92
C ASP A 172 14.93 -1.77 -10.48
N VAL A 173 14.50 -0.80 -11.27
CA VAL A 173 14.62 0.63 -10.89
C VAL A 173 13.58 0.95 -9.83
N SER A 174 14.04 1.59 -8.74
CA SER A 174 13.21 2.01 -7.61
C SER A 174 13.36 3.51 -7.38
N THR A 175 12.32 4.16 -6.85
CA THR A 175 12.37 5.60 -6.52
C THR A 175 11.86 5.79 -5.09
N THR A 176 12.65 6.46 -4.25
CA THR A 176 12.25 6.81 -2.88
C THR A 176 12.25 8.32 -2.68
N MET A 177 11.45 8.83 -1.76
CA MET A 177 11.36 10.26 -1.51
C MET A 177 12.39 10.66 -0.46
N ILE A 178 13.15 11.71 -0.75
CA ILE A 178 14.12 12.31 0.17
C ILE A 178 13.83 13.79 0.39
N VAL A 179 14.23 14.30 1.54
CA VAL A 179 14.25 15.73 1.83
C VAL A 179 15.34 16.39 0.99
N LYS A 180 15.05 17.55 0.41
CA LYS A 180 16.03 18.35 -0.35
C LYS A 180 17.17 18.77 0.60
N PRO A 181 18.42 18.35 0.35
CA PRO A 181 19.55 18.80 1.16
C PRO A 181 19.80 20.30 0.94
N GLY A 182 20.36 20.96 1.95
CA GLY A 182 20.64 22.40 1.89
C GLY A 182 20.09 23.17 3.10
N PRO A 183 20.03 24.51 3.06
CA PRO A 183 19.60 25.33 4.19
C PRO A 183 18.22 24.93 4.73
N VAL A 184 18.09 24.75 6.05
CA VAL A 184 16.82 24.32 6.68
C VAL A 184 15.70 25.32 6.38
N VAL A 185 16.02 26.62 6.41
CA VAL A 185 15.06 27.70 6.15
C VAL A 185 14.47 27.59 4.75
N GLN A 186 15.30 27.36 3.72
CA GLN A 186 14.81 27.23 2.35
C GLN A 186 13.88 26.02 2.20
N PHE A 187 14.22 24.90 2.82
CA PHE A 187 13.36 23.72 2.83
C PHE A 187 11.99 24.02 3.46
N LEU A 188 11.94 24.78 4.57
CA LEU A 188 10.68 25.16 5.21
C LEU A 188 9.84 26.11 4.34
N ILE A 189 10.48 27.08 3.69
CA ILE A 189 9.84 28.00 2.75
C ILE A 189 9.19 27.22 1.60
N ASP A 190 9.97 26.33 0.96
CA ASP A 190 9.49 25.48 -0.12
C ASP A 190 8.35 24.56 0.36
N ASN A 191 8.49 23.95 1.54
CA ASN A 191 7.55 22.97 2.07
C ASN A 191 6.20 23.57 2.47
N GLN A 192 6.20 24.79 3.01
CA GLN A 192 4.98 25.50 3.41
C GLN A 192 4.44 26.43 2.31
N ASN A 193 5.16 26.55 1.19
CA ASN A 193 4.82 27.42 0.06
C ASN A 193 4.61 28.89 0.50
N VAL A 194 5.54 29.39 1.32
CA VAL A 194 5.57 30.80 1.76
C VAL A 194 6.67 31.56 1.01
N LYS A 195 6.68 32.89 1.10
CA LYS A 195 7.67 33.73 0.39
C LYS A 195 8.95 33.95 1.19
N ASP A 196 8.83 34.03 2.51
CA ASP A 196 9.93 34.39 3.40
C ASP A 196 9.81 33.66 4.76
N PRO A 197 10.88 33.66 5.59
CA PRO A 197 10.91 32.94 6.87
C PRO A 197 9.91 33.46 7.92
N TYR A 198 9.45 34.71 7.84
CA TYR A 198 8.62 35.34 8.86
C TYR A 198 7.15 34.88 8.77
N HIS A 199 6.74 34.35 7.62
CA HIS A 199 5.42 33.78 7.40
C HIS A 199 5.35 32.27 7.70
N LEU A 200 6.40 31.67 8.26
CA LEU A 200 6.43 30.24 8.58
C LEU A 200 5.51 29.89 9.75
N ASP A 201 4.69 28.86 9.55
CA ASP A 201 3.98 28.18 10.63
C ASP A 201 4.96 27.27 11.37
N TRP A 202 5.45 27.74 12.50
CA TRP A 202 6.45 27.03 13.32
C TRP A 202 5.91 25.74 13.95
N THR A 203 4.60 25.64 14.15
CA THR A 203 3.94 24.41 14.62
C THR A 203 3.99 23.31 13.56
N LYS A 204 3.79 23.67 12.29
CA LYS A 204 4.04 22.75 11.15
C LYS A 204 5.53 22.46 10.99
N ALA A 205 6.40 23.46 11.06
CA ALA A 205 7.85 23.29 10.93
C ALA A 205 8.40 22.30 11.96
N LYS A 206 7.99 22.41 13.23
CA LYS A 206 8.38 21.49 14.32
C LYS A 206 8.04 20.04 13.98
N ARG A 207 6.87 19.78 13.39
CA ARG A 207 6.43 18.43 12.99
C ARG A 207 7.23 17.88 11.80
N VAL A 208 7.55 18.73 10.83
CA VAL A 208 8.28 18.33 9.60
C VAL A 208 9.76 18.07 9.91
N LEU A 209 10.39 18.91 10.74
CA LEU A 209 11.82 18.80 11.06
C LEU A 209 12.15 17.70 12.08
N LYS A 210 11.15 17.19 12.81
CA LYS A 210 11.34 16.18 13.85
C LYS A 210 12.10 14.97 13.30
N ASN A 211 13.17 14.58 14.00
CA ASN A 211 14.06 13.47 13.65
C ASN A 211 14.93 13.64 12.40
N LEU A 212 14.83 14.75 11.67
CA LEU A 212 15.78 15.05 10.59
C LEU A 212 17.17 15.34 11.16
N ARG A 213 18.19 15.19 10.32
CA ARG A 213 19.59 15.46 10.61
C ARG A 213 20.04 16.71 9.88
N ILE A 214 20.86 17.50 10.56
CA ILE A 214 21.46 18.71 10.04
C ILE A 214 22.96 18.70 10.26
N THR A 215 23.70 19.31 9.34
CA THR A 215 25.07 19.79 9.57
C THR A 215 25.02 21.26 9.97
N THR A 216 25.87 21.65 10.91
CA THR A 216 25.98 23.05 11.32
C THR A 216 27.21 23.70 10.70
N ARG A 217 27.05 24.87 10.07
CA ARG A 217 28.13 25.56 9.35
C ARG A 217 29.32 25.91 10.24
N HIS A 218 29.08 26.28 11.50
CA HIS A 218 30.11 26.74 12.43
C HIS A 218 31.01 25.61 12.99
N SER A 219 30.56 24.35 12.97
CA SER A 219 31.32 23.23 13.55
C SER A 219 31.52 22.05 12.60
N ASN A 220 30.83 22.05 11.45
CA ASN A 220 30.74 20.94 10.50
C ASN A 220 30.32 19.60 11.17
N GLN A 221 29.57 19.68 12.26
CA GLN A 221 29.05 18.52 12.97
C GLN A 221 27.62 18.21 12.56
N GLU A 222 27.34 16.92 12.42
CA GLU A 222 25.99 16.38 12.21
C GLU A 222 25.24 16.21 13.53
N PHE A 223 24.00 16.67 13.55
CA PHE A 223 23.10 16.52 14.68
C PHE A 223 21.72 16.06 14.22
N LYS A 224 21.07 15.26 15.06
CA LYS A 224 19.64 14.98 14.94
C LYS A 224 18.84 16.10 15.60
N ILE A 225 17.84 16.62 14.89
CA ILE A 225 16.90 17.62 15.40
C ILE A 225 15.98 16.94 16.42
N VAL A 226 15.93 17.54 17.62
CA VAL A 226 15.05 17.13 18.71
C VAL A 226 13.81 18.01 18.78
N GLY A 227 13.92 19.27 18.40
CA GLY A 227 12.81 20.21 18.38
C GLY A 227 13.21 21.62 17.93
N LEU A 228 12.36 22.58 18.24
CA LEU A 228 12.57 24.01 18.05
C LEU A 228 12.43 24.71 19.40
N SER A 229 13.13 25.83 19.59
CA SER A 229 12.96 26.67 20.79
C SER A 229 11.59 27.34 20.81
N GLU A 230 11.10 27.65 22.02
CA GLU A 230 9.85 28.39 22.21
C GLU A 230 10.07 29.90 22.08
N LEU A 231 11.26 30.38 22.46
CA LEU A 231 11.68 31.76 22.34
C LEU A 231 12.56 32.00 21.09
N PRO A 232 12.56 33.21 20.52
CA PRO A 232 13.43 33.58 19.41
C PRO A 232 14.92 33.64 19.81
N CYS A 233 15.82 33.59 18.84
CA CYS A 233 17.27 33.51 19.05
C CYS A 233 17.86 34.65 19.89
N ASN A 234 17.30 35.86 19.79
CA ASN A 234 17.71 37.05 20.52
C ASN A 234 17.21 37.09 21.98
N GLU A 235 16.17 36.33 22.32
CA GLU A 235 15.63 36.25 23.69
C GLU A 235 16.01 34.94 24.39
N LEU A 236 16.36 33.91 23.63
CA LEU A 236 16.70 32.59 24.13
C LEU A 236 18.04 32.61 24.86
N ARG A 237 18.00 32.44 26.18
CA ARG A 237 19.17 32.47 27.06
C ARG A 237 19.69 31.07 27.41
N PHE A 238 20.99 30.97 27.66
CA PHE A 238 21.60 29.77 28.21
C PHE A 238 22.82 30.09 29.08
N ASN A 239 23.10 29.17 30.00
CA ASN A 239 24.24 29.26 30.90
C ASN A 239 25.54 28.94 30.15
N PHE A 240 26.36 29.97 29.91
CA PHE A 240 27.64 29.87 29.23
C PHE A 240 28.80 29.91 30.24
N LYS A 241 29.57 28.82 30.33
CA LYS A 241 30.77 28.76 31.16
C LYS A 241 31.94 29.42 30.44
N GLN A 242 32.40 30.57 30.94
CA GLN A 242 33.54 31.25 30.37
C GLN A 242 34.82 30.48 30.72
N ARG A 243 35.72 30.30 29.76
CA ARG A 243 36.95 29.50 29.95
C ARG A 243 38.10 30.28 30.58
N ASN A 244 37.95 31.61 30.72
CA ASN A 244 39.01 32.54 31.15
C ASN A 244 38.67 33.37 32.40
N GLY A 245 37.50 33.20 33.03
CA GLY A 245 37.21 33.75 34.35
C GLY A 245 37.50 32.69 35.40
N ARG A 246 38.72 32.69 35.97
CA ARG A 246 38.98 31.99 37.22
C ARG A 246 38.76 32.98 38.34
N ASP A 247 37.62 32.91 39.00
CA ASP A 247 37.48 33.53 40.30
C ASP A 247 38.36 32.82 41.33
N ARG A 248 38.78 33.57 42.36
CA ARG A 248 39.72 33.12 43.43
C ARG A 248 39.26 31.86 44.19
N ASN A 249 38.02 31.39 43.99
CA ASN A 249 37.44 30.21 44.63
C ASN A 249 37.26 28.98 43.71
N GLY A 250 37.78 29.00 42.48
CA GLY A 250 37.82 27.81 41.62
C GLY A 250 36.50 27.39 40.97
N ASP A 251 35.44 28.19 41.12
CA ASP A 251 34.18 27.97 40.41
C ASP A 251 34.17 28.71 39.06
N SER A 252 33.63 28.05 38.03
CA SER A 252 33.62 28.62 36.66
C SER A 252 32.52 29.68 36.55
N ASP A 253 32.87 30.95 36.32
CA ASP A 253 31.90 32.00 36.04
C ASP A 253 30.98 31.58 34.89
N THR A 254 29.72 31.37 35.25
CA THR A 254 28.68 30.96 34.33
C THR A 254 27.82 32.19 34.06
N ILE A 255 28.01 32.79 32.90
CA ILE A 255 27.29 33.98 32.47
C ILE A 255 26.06 33.51 31.69
N GLU A 256 24.91 34.11 31.98
CA GLU A 256 23.73 33.92 31.16
C GLU A 256 23.83 34.82 29.92
N ILE A 257 23.84 34.22 28.73
CA ILE A 257 23.95 34.92 27.45
C ILE A 257 22.86 34.45 26.50
N THR A 258 22.42 35.33 25.60
CA THR A 258 21.48 34.96 24.54
C THR A 258 22.19 34.12 23.47
N VAL A 259 21.45 33.27 22.76
CA VAL A 259 22.02 32.51 21.63
C VAL A 259 22.52 33.46 20.55
N TYR A 260 21.80 34.55 20.28
CA TYR A 260 22.24 35.58 19.33
C TYR A 260 23.60 36.17 19.72
N ASP A 261 23.74 36.73 20.93
CA ASP A 261 24.98 37.37 21.39
C ASP A 261 26.15 36.39 21.45
N TYR A 262 25.89 35.13 21.79
CA TYR A 262 26.90 34.09 21.74
C TYR A 262 27.47 33.89 20.33
N PHE A 263 26.61 33.83 19.30
CA PHE A 263 27.08 33.63 17.93
C PHE A 263 27.66 34.91 17.32
N THR A 264 27.05 36.08 17.54
CA THR A 264 27.49 37.35 16.95
C THR A 264 28.69 37.94 17.67
N ASN A 265 28.62 38.11 18.99
CA ASN A 265 29.63 38.86 19.76
C ASN A 265 30.77 37.94 20.24
N TYR A 266 30.48 36.69 20.62
CA TYR A 266 31.50 35.78 21.13
C TYR A 266 32.14 34.89 20.05
N ARG A 267 31.35 34.41 19.08
CA ARG A 267 31.87 33.58 17.96
C ARG A 267 32.21 34.40 16.71
N ASN A 268 31.87 35.69 16.65
CA ASN A 268 32.06 36.55 15.48
C ASN A 268 31.40 35.99 14.21
N ILE A 269 30.23 35.38 14.35
CA ILE A 269 29.42 34.86 13.26
C ILE A 269 28.18 35.75 13.14
N PRO A 270 28.12 36.65 12.14
CA PRO A 270 26.94 37.49 11.94
C PRO A 270 25.73 36.63 11.58
N LEU A 271 24.60 36.92 12.22
CA LEU A 271 23.29 36.32 11.93
C LEU A 271 22.46 37.37 11.21
N SER A 272 22.14 37.11 9.95
CA SER A 272 21.57 38.11 9.02
C SER A 272 20.07 38.30 9.22
N PHE A 273 19.35 37.21 9.52
CA PHE A 273 17.88 37.24 9.61
C PHE A 273 17.31 36.36 10.73
N SER A 274 18.12 35.47 11.31
CA SER A 274 17.63 34.47 12.29
C SER A 274 17.48 34.99 13.72
N ALA A 275 17.79 36.27 13.99
CA ALA A 275 17.72 36.87 15.32
C ALA A 275 16.32 36.74 15.97
N THR A 276 15.27 37.01 15.20
CA THR A 276 13.87 36.95 15.67
C THR A 276 13.20 35.61 15.38
N LEU A 277 13.95 34.60 14.92
CA LEU A 277 13.43 33.28 14.60
C LEU A 277 13.77 32.26 15.69
N PRO A 278 13.01 31.16 15.83
CA PRO A 278 13.35 30.05 16.69
C PRO A 278 14.69 29.39 16.33
N CYS A 279 15.38 28.87 17.33
CA CYS A 279 16.56 28.03 17.18
C CYS A 279 16.20 26.56 16.98
N ILE A 280 17.08 25.80 16.32
CA ILE A 280 17.00 24.36 16.26
C ILE A 280 17.58 23.76 17.55
N ASN A 281 16.81 22.88 18.18
CA ASN A 281 17.25 22.13 19.36
C ASN A 281 17.91 20.83 18.91
N VAL A 282 19.18 20.66 19.26
CA VAL A 282 19.96 19.43 19.00
C VAL A 282 20.51 18.83 20.30
N GLY A 283 21.05 17.60 20.22
CA GLY A 283 21.68 16.95 21.36
C GLY A 283 20.71 16.16 22.23
N LYS A 284 20.77 16.31 23.56
CA LYS A 284 19.94 15.52 24.50
C LYS A 284 18.60 16.23 24.75
N PRO A 285 17.44 15.53 24.75
CA PRO A 285 16.14 16.16 24.97
C PRO A 285 16.02 16.97 26.27
N LYS A 286 16.62 16.48 27.37
CA LYS A 286 16.61 17.16 28.68
C LYS A 286 17.65 18.28 28.82
N ARG A 287 18.58 18.42 27.86
CA ARG A 287 19.63 19.45 27.83
C ARG A 287 19.94 19.78 26.36
N PRO A 288 19.03 20.47 25.67
CA PRO A 288 19.22 20.79 24.27
C PRO A 288 20.38 21.76 24.09
N THR A 289 21.07 21.65 22.97
CA THR A 289 21.97 22.67 22.45
C THR A 289 21.21 23.44 21.40
N TYR A 290 21.22 24.77 21.49
CA TYR A 290 20.50 25.65 20.60
C TYR A 290 21.41 26.10 19.46
N VAL A 291 20.92 25.98 18.22
CA VAL A 291 21.65 26.44 17.04
C VAL A 291 20.74 27.35 16.22
N PRO A 292 21.16 28.58 15.86
CA PRO A 292 20.42 29.44 14.96
C PRO A 292 20.10 28.72 13.65
N ILE A 293 18.86 28.83 13.18
CA ILE A 293 18.37 28.11 12.00
C ILE A 293 19.17 28.45 10.73
N GLU A 294 19.69 29.67 10.63
CA GLU A 294 20.54 30.17 9.54
C GLU A 294 21.86 29.39 9.39
N LEU A 295 22.36 28.81 10.49
CA LEU A 295 23.60 28.04 10.50
C LEU A 295 23.39 26.56 10.21
N CYS A 296 22.16 26.13 9.93
CA CYS A 296 21.78 24.72 9.81
C CYS A 296 21.47 24.34 8.36
N SER A 297 21.99 23.19 7.92
CA SER A 297 21.71 22.62 6.60
C SER A 297 21.34 21.14 6.71
N LEU A 298 20.28 20.71 6.03
CA LEU A 298 19.80 19.34 5.99
C LEU A 298 20.79 18.43 5.25
N VAL A 299 21.10 17.30 5.87
CA VAL A 299 21.95 16.25 5.30
C VAL A 299 21.23 15.56 4.14
N SER A 300 21.98 15.12 3.13
CA SER A 300 21.42 14.37 1.99
C SER A 300 20.91 12.97 2.39
N LEU A 301 20.14 12.35 1.49
CA LEU A 301 19.62 10.99 1.61
C LEU A 301 18.76 10.71 2.86
N GLN A 302 18.01 11.72 3.32
CA GLN A 302 17.07 11.56 4.41
C GLN A 302 15.67 11.29 3.86
N ARG A 303 15.08 10.14 4.19
CA ARG A 303 13.76 9.78 3.68
C ARG A 303 12.69 10.77 4.11
N TYR A 304 11.88 11.19 3.14
CA TYR A 304 10.62 11.87 3.37
C TYR A 304 9.51 10.82 3.50
N THR A 305 8.93 10.70 4.70
CA THR A 305 7.94 9.65 5.01
C THR A 305 6.52 10.19 5.16
N LYS A 306 6.30 11.48 4.91
CA LYS A 306 4.96 12.09 4.98
C LYS A 306 4.21 11.86 3.68
N ALA A 307 2.87 11.91 3.75
CA ALA A 307 2.03 11.79 2.57
C ALA A 307 2.34 12.92 1.57
N LEU A 308 2.59 12.54 0.32
CA LEU A 308 2.80 13.51 -0.76
C LEU A 308 1.49 14.23 -1.11
N SER A 309 1.59 15.51 -1.46
CA SER A 309 0.49 16.26 -2.05
C SER A 309 0.11 15.71 -3.41
N THR A 310 -1.11 16.01 -3.87
CA THR A 310 -1.58 15.54 -5.18
C THR A 310 -0.73 16.04 -6.34
N PHE A 311 -0.18 17.26 -6.22
CA PHE A 311 0.78 17.82 -7.17
C PHE A 311 2.09 17.02 -7.16
N GLN A 312 2.67 16.80 -5.98
CA GLN A 312 3.91 16.02 -5.81
C GLN A 312 3.76 14.59 -6.36
N ARG A 313 2.64 13.90 -6.08
CA ARG A 313 2.36 12.57 -6.63
C ARG A 313 2.30 12.59 -8.16
N SER A 314 1.63 13.59 -8.73
CA SER A 314 1.51 13.72 -10.19
C SER A 314 2.88 13.97 -10.83
N SER A 315 3.66 14.90 -10.26
CA SER A 315 5.01 15.23 -10.71
C SER A 315 5.97 14.03 -10.58
N LEU A 316 5.88 13.28 -9.47
CA LEU A 316 6.66 12.07 -9.27
C LEU A 316 6.38 11.02 -10.34
N VAL A 317 5.08 10.76 -10.59
CA VAL A 317 4.66 9.79 -11.61
C VAL A 317 5.12 10.24 -12.99
N GLU A 318 4.96 11.51 -13.33
CA GLU A 318 5.40 12.05 -14.62
C GLU A 318 6.90 11.88 -14.83
N LYS A 319 7.71 12.29 -13.84
CA LYS A 319 9.18 12.29 -13.95
C LYS A 319 9.84 10.93 -13.72
N SER A 320 9.12 9.94 -13.18
CA SER A 320 9.64 8.57 -12.97
C SER A 320 9.25 7.60 -14.08
N ARG A 321 8.47 8.03 -15.07
CA ARG A 321 8.10 7.19 -16.22
C ARG A 321 9.33 6.88 -17.06
N GLN A 322 9.51 5.60 -17.37
CA GLN A 322 10.57 5.13 -18.26
C GLN A 322 9.98 4.13 -19.25
N LYS A 323 10.20 4.37 -20.53
CA LYS A 323 9.83 3.40 -21.57
C LYS A 323 10.67 2.12 -21.43
N PRO A 324 10.20 0.98 -21.96
CA PRO A 324 10.90 -0.31 -21.88
C PRO A 324 12.40 -0.23 -22.23
N GLN A 325 12.75 0.34 -23.39
CA GLN A 325 14.14 0.49 -23.82
C GLN A 325 14.98 1.36 -22.87
N GLU A 326 14.46 2.53 -22.47
CA GLU A 326 15.15 3.42 -21.52
C GLU A 326 15.40 2.71 -20.18
N ARG A 327 14.42 1.92 -19.71
CA ARG A 327 14.57 1.13 -18.47
C ARG A 327 15.63 0.05 -18.64
N MET A 328 15.67 -0.66 -19.76
CA MET A 328 16.71 -1.66 -20.06
C MET A 328 18.11 -1.03 -20.09
N SER A 329 18.28 0.12 -20.75
CA SER A 329 19.55 0.85 -20.76
C SER A 329 19.98 1.27 -19.37
N VAL A 330 19.07 1.81 -18.54
CA VAL A 330 19.37 2.19 -17.16
C VAL A 330 19.79 0.97 -16.32
N LEU A 331 19.13 -0.18 -16.47
CA LEU A 331 19.50 -1.40 -15.75
C LEU A 331 20.86 -1.95 -16.21
N THR A 332 21.14 -1.93 -17.51
CA THR A 332 22.38 -2.49 -18.08
C THR A 332 23.57 -1.57 -17.86
N GLU A 333 23.43 -0.30 -18.19
CA GLU A 333 24.53 0.67 -18.22
C GLU A 333 24.80 1.29 -16.86
N VAL A 334 23.76 1.48 -16.03
CA VAL A 334 23.90 2.12 -14.73
C VAL A 334 23.91 1.07 -13.63
N ALA A 335 22.86 0.26 -13.49
CA ALA A 335 22.74 -0.64 -12.34
C ALA A 335 23.85 -1.70 -12.30
N LEU A 336 24.02 -2.48 -13.38
CA LEU A 336 24.98 -3.58 -13.42
C LEU A 336 26.44 -3.09 -13.38
N LYS A 337 26.79 -2.10 -14.20
CA LYS A 337 28.16 -1.56 -14.24
C LYS A 337 28.55 -0.84 -12.95
N PHE A 338 27.63 -0.09 -12.35
CA PHE A 338 27.94 0.65 -11.12
C PHE A 338 28.02 -0.28 -9.92
N ASN A 339 27.03 -1.16 -9.74
CA ASN A 339 27.00 -2.05 -8.58
C ASN A 339 28.13 -3.07 -8.65
N ASN A 340 28.52 -3.51 -9.87
CA ASN A 340 29.62 -4.44 -10.10
C ASN A 340 29.62 -5.62 -9.11
N TYR A 341 28.44 -6.21 -8.88
CA TYR A 341 28.25 -7.24 -7.87
C TYR A 341 29.13 -8.47 -8.14
N ASP A 342 29.48 -8.74 -9.41
CA ASP A 342 30.40 -9.82 -9.76
C ASP A 342 31.79 -9.65 -9.13
N ALA A 343 32.25 -8.41 -8.93
CA ALA A 343 33.53 -8.12 -8.28
C ALA A 343 33.47 -8.19 -6.74
N ASP A 344 32.30 -8.44 -6.13
CA ASP A 344 32.19 -8.51 -4.68
C ASP A 344 32.92 -9.74 -4.10
N PRO A 345 33.89 -9.54 -3.19
CA PRO A 345 34.67 -10.65 -2.65
C PRO A 345 33.85 -11.71 -1.91
N MET A 346 32.75 -11.33 -1.25
CA MET A 346 31.91 -12.26 -0.51
C MET A 346 31.07 -13.12 -1.46
N LEU A 347 30.50 -12.53 -2.52
CA LEU A 347 29.78 -13.31 -3.53
C LEU A 347 30.69 -14.31 -4.25
N ARG A 348 31.92 -13.90 -4.62
CA ARG A 348 32.92 -14.81 -5.19
C ARG A 348 33.33 -15.92 -4.23
N ALA A 349 33.51 -15.61 -2.95
CA ALA A 349 33.81 -16.62 -1.92
C ALA A 349 32.66 -17.62 -1.73
N CYS A 350 31.41 -17.21 -2.00
CA CYS A 350 30.25 -18.09 -2.05
C CYS A 350 30.12 -18.89 -3.37
N GLY A 351 31.05 -18.71 -4.33
CA GLY A 351 30.99 -19.37 -5.64
C GLY A 351 29.94 -18.80 -6.59
N VAL A 352 29.47 -17.57 -6.35
CA VAL A 352 28.46 -16.91 -7.18
C VAL A 352 29.13 -16.02 -8.22
N THR A 353 28.79 -16.22 -9.49
CA THR A 353 29.16 -15.35 -10.62
C THR A 353 27.91 -14.76 -11.25
N ILE A 354 27.95 -13.49 -11.65
CA ILE A 354 26.76 -12.78 -12.14
C ILE A 354 26.85 -12.56 -13.65
N SER A 355 25.86 -13.08 -14.38
CA SER A 355 25.72 -12.81 -15.82
C SER A 355 25.40 -11.34 -16.08
N THR A 356 25.97 -10.79 -17.16
CA THR A 356 25.76 -9.40 -17.58
C THR A 356 24.54 -9.22 -18.49
N GLY A 357 23.92 -10.31 -18.95
CA GLY A 357 22.77 -10.29 -19.86
C GLY A 357 21.45 -10.53 -19.15
N PHE A 358 20.36 -10.00 -19.70
CA PHE A 358 19.01 -10.35 -19.26
C PHE A 358 18.69 -11.81 -19.59
N THR A 359 18.05 -12.50 -18.64
CA THR A 359 17.51 -13.84 -18.82
C THR A 359 16.50 -13.85 -19.98
N GLN A 360 16.71 -14.72 -20.96
CA GLN A 360 15.80 -14.91 -22.09
C GLN A 360 14.71 -15.94 -21.72
N VAL A 361 13.46 -15.50 -21.79
CA VAL A 361 12.28 -16.31 -21.48
C VAL A 361 11.36 -16.37 -22.69
N GLU A 362 10.69 -17.50 -22.87
CA GLU A 362 9.66 -17.66 -23.88
C GLU A 362 8.32 -17.31 -23.25
N GLY A 363 7.60 -16.39 -23.89
CA GLY A 363 6.26 -16.00 -23.48
C GLY A 363 5.26 -16.34 -24.57
N ARG A 364 4.08 -16.81 -24.18
CA ARG A 364 2.94 -17.05 -25.06
C ARG A 364 2.03 -15.82 -25.05
N VAL A 365 1.41 -15.47 -26.17
CA VAL A 365 0.45 -14.36 -26.21
C VAL A 365 -0.95 -14.94 -26.43
N LEU A 366 -1.77 -14.90 -25.38
CA LEU A 366 -3.15 -15.34 -25.46
C LEU A 366 -3.97 -14.40 -26.36
N GLN A 367 -4.88 -14.99 -27.13
CA GLN A 367 -5.79 -14.22 -27.96
C GLN A 367 -6.76 -13.41 -27.10
N PRO A 368 -7.05 -12.14 -27.43
CA PRO A 368 -8.02 -11.37 -26.68
C PRO A 368 -9.42 -11.99 -26.84
N PRO A 369 -10.22 -12.10 -25.76
CA PRO A 369 -11.56 -12.65 -25.83
C PRO A 369 -12.46 -11.76 -26.69
N LYS A 370 -13.35 -12.39 -27.47
CA LYS A 370 -14.38 -11.66 -28.24
C LYS A 370 -15.36 -10.99 -27.28
N LEU A 371 -15.62 -9.71 -27.49
CA LEU A 371 -16.60 -8.94 -26.74
C LEU A 371 -17.88 -8.78 -27.56
N ARG A 372 -19.02 -8.87 -26.88
CA ARG A 372 -20.34 -8.59 -27.43
C ARG A 372 -20.89 -7.27 -26.89
N VAL A 373 -21.54 -6.51 -27.78
CA VAL A 373 -22.18 -5.21 -27.50
C VAL A 373 -23.68 -5.23 -27.85
N GLY A 374 -24.42 -4.21 -27.43
CA GLY A 374 -25.89 -4.22 -27.46
C GLY A 374 -26.55 -4.12 -28.83
N ASN A 375 -25.78 -3.79 -29.87
CA ASN A 375 -26.21 -3.91 -31.27
C ASN A 375 -26.08 -5.34 -31.80
N GLY A 376 -25.69 -6.31 -30.97
CA GLY A 376 -25.57 -7.72 -31.34
C GLY A 376 -24.23 -8.10 -31.98
N GLU A 377 -23.37 -7.11 -32.26
CA GLU A 377 -22.05 -7.28 -32.84
C GLU A 377 -21.05 -7.91 -31.85
N ASP A 378 -20.26 -8.85 -32.37
CA ASP A 378 -19.07 -9.37 -31.71
C ASP A 378 -17.82 -8.73 -32.32
N PHE A 379 -16.84 -8.36 -31.49
CA PHE A 379 -15.55 -7.85 -31.97
C PHE A 379 -14.40 -8.28 -31.05
N MET A 380 -13.19 -8.32 -31.60
CA MET A 380 -11.98 -8.58 -30.82
C MET A 380 -11.34 -7.25 -30.39
N PRO A 381 -11.09 -7.04 -29.08
CA PRO A 381 -10.33 -5.89 -28.61
C PRO A 381 -8.94 -5.83 -29.26
N SER A 382 -8.50 -4.61 -29.59
CA SER A 382 -7.15 -4.40 -30.12
C SER A 382 -6.22 -3.92 -29.02
N ARG A 383 -5.11 -4.62 -28.79
CA ARG A 383 -4.13 -4.31 -27.75
C ARG A 383 -4.78 -4.07 -26.37
N GLY A 384 -5.73 -4.92 -25.99
CA GLY A 384 -6.44 -4.82 -24.71
C GLY A 384 -7.34 -3.58 -24.57
N ARG A 385 -7.81 -2.99 -25.69
CA ARG A 385 -8.63 -1.78 -25.71
C ARG A 385 -9.79 -1.88 -26.68
N TRP A 386 -10.86 -1.19 -26.34
CA TRP A 386 -12.02 -0.99 -27.20
C TRP A 386 -12.68 0.36 -26.93
N ASN A 387 -13.75 0.67 -27.66
CA ASN A 387 -14.59 1.85 -27.44
C ASN A 387 -16.04 1.53 -27.82
N PHE A 388 -16.95 2.41 -27.39
CA PHE A 388 -18.37 2.33 -27.74
C PHE A 388 -18.75 3.32 -28.86
N ASN A 389 -17.82 3.67 -29.76
CA ASN A 389 -18.17 4.51 -30.91
C ASN A 389 -19.10 3.71 -31.83
N TYR A 390 -20.26 4.30 -32.13
CA TYR A 390 -21.34 3.67 -32.91
C TYR A 390 -21.88 2.34 -32.33
N LYS A 391 -21.61 2.05 -31.04
CA LYS A 391 -22.07 0.83 -30.34
C LYS A 391 -22.96 1.20 -29.15
N LYS A 392 -23.89 0.31 -28.82
CA LYS A 392 -24.75 0.38 -27.63
C LYS A 392 -24.28 -0.57 -26.53
N LEU A 393 -24.67 -0.30 -25.29
CA LEU A 393 -24.44 -1.19 -24.15
C LEU A 393 -25.31 -2.44 -24.27
N VAL A 394 -24.84 -3.59 -23.79
CA VAL A 394 -25.58 -4.86 -23.95
C VAL A 394 -26.90 -4.87 -23.20
N GLU A 395 -26.87 -4.39 -21.96
CA GLU A 395 -28.05 -4.27 -21.11
C GLU A 395 -28.08 -2.84 -20.57
N PRO A 396 -28.61 -1.89 -21.37
CA PRO A 396 -28.78 -0.52 -20.92
C PRO A 396 -29.98 -0.45 -19.98
N ILE A 397 -29.81 0.27 -18.89
CA ILE A 397 -30.90 0.58 -17.95
C ILE A 397 -31.70 1.80 -18.42
N GLU A 398 -32.97 1.88 -18.00
CA GLU A 398 -33.79 3.09 -18.13
C GLU A 398 -33.65 3.96 -16.88
N ILE A 399 -33.36 5.25 -17.06
CA ILE A 399 -33.29 6.26 -15.98
C ILE A 399 -34.48 7.20 -16.13
N SER A 400 -35.54 6.94 -15.37
CA SER A 400 -36.77 7.73 -15.42
C SER A 400 -36.90 8.70 -14.24
N ARG A 401 -36.41 8.33 -13.05
CA ARG A 401 -36.51 9.13 -11.82
C ARG A 401 -35.13 9.44 -11.24
N TRP A 402 -34.56 10.56 -11.63
CA TRP A 402 -33.26 11.00 -11.14
C TRP A 402 -33.23 12.51 -10.91
N ALA A 403 -32.23 12.98 -10.16
CA ALA A 403 -32.02 14.40 -9.92
C ALA A 403 -30.53 14.75 -9.95
N VAL A 404 -30.25 16.02 -10.19
CA VAL A 404 -28.89 16.58 -10.14
C VAL A 404 -28.74 17.36 -8.84
N VAL A 405 -27.62 17.17 -8.16
CA VAL A 405 -27.29 17.85 -6.92
C VAL A 405 -25.96 18.55 -7.10
N THR A 406 -25.85 19.83 -6.73
CA THR A 406 -24.61 20.61 -6.89
C THR A 406 -24.14 21.27 -5.61
N PHE A 407 -22.90 20.98 -5.22
CA PHE A 407 -22.21 21.63 -4.11
C PHE A 407 -21.35 22.77 -4.64
N SER A 408 -21.99 23.81 -5.17
CA SER A 408 -21.31 25.00 -5.72
C SER A 408 -20.31 24.68 -6.86
N ALA A 409 -20.62 23.68 -7.70
CA ALA A 409 -19.78 23.32 -8.84
C ALA A 409 -19.75 24.43 -9.90
N ARG A 410 -18.57 24.73 -10.45
CA ARG A 410 -18.38 25.76 -11.49
C ARG A 410 -18.54 25.15 -12.89
N CYS A 411 -19.78 24.92 -13.32
CA CYS A 411 -20.08 24.42 -14.67
C CYS A 411 -21.48 24.87 -15.15
N ASP A 412 -21.68 24.90 -16.46
CA ASP A 412 -23.02 25.01 -17.04
C ASP A 412 -23.76 23.67 -16.90
N ILE A 413 -24.61 23.58 -15.88
CA ILE A 413 -25.36 22.38 -15.53
C ILE A 413 -26.34 22.00 -16.66
N GLY A 414 -26.97 23.00 -17.30
CA GLY A 414 -27.92 22.77 -18.37
C GLY A 414 -27.28 22.12 -19.60
N SER A 415 -26.11 22.62 -20.01
CA SER A 415 -25.34 22.00 -21.11
C SER A 415 -24.91 20.57 -20.77
N LEU A 416 -24.43 20.35 -19.55
CA LEU A 416 -23.99 19.04 -19.06
C LEU A 416 -25.12 18.02 -19.06
N ILE A 417 -26.32 18.40 -18.62
CA ILE A 417 -27.50 17.52 -18.62
C ILE A 417 -27.86 17.15 -20.07
N ARG A 418 -27.96 18.14 -20.97
CA ARG A 418 -28.28 17.90 -22.38
C ARG A 418 -27.27 16.96 -23.04
N ASP A 419 -25.98 17.20 -22.83
CA ASP A 419 -24.92 16.37 -23.40
C ASP A 419 -24.92 14.96 -22.80
N LEU A 420 -25.19 14.83 -21.49
CA LEU A 420 -25.32 13.54 -20.82
C LEU A 420 -26.49 12.73 -21.38
N ILE A 421 -27.66 13.34 -21.55
CA ILE A 421 -28.87 12.71 -22.11
C ILE A 421 -28.65 12.34 -23.58
N LYS A 422 -28.04 13.23 -24.36
CA LYS A 422 -27.68 12.92 -25.76
C LYS A 422 -26.72 11.73 -25.82
N CYS A 423 -25.68 11.74 -25.00
CA CYS A 423 -24.69 10.67 -24.95
C CYS A 423 -25.29 9.35 -24.44
N SER A 424 -26.18 9.38 -23.45
CA SER A 424 -26.83 8.19 -22.90
C SER A 424 -27.70 7.49 -23.96
N ASN A 425 -28.53 8.26 -24.68
CA ASN A 425 -29.36 7.76 -25.77
C ASN A 425 -28.52 7.12 -26.89
N MET A 426 -27.39 7.73 -27.25
CA MET A 426 -26.46 7.15 -28.22
C MET A 426 -25.87 5.80 -27.76
N LYS A 427 -25.74 5.58 -26.45
CA LYS A 427 -25.27 4.30 -25.87
C LYS A 427 -26.42 3.33 -25.58
N GLY A 428 -27.66 3.69 -25.87
CA GLY A 428 -28.86 2.87 -25.64
C GLY A 428 -29.48 3.03 -24.25
N ILE A 429 -28.92 3.87 -23.37
CA ILE A 429 -29.51 4.21 -22.07
C ILE A 429 -30.62 5.24 -22.32
N VAL A 430 -31.87 4.86 -22.05
CA VAL A 430 -32.99 5.79 -22.12
C VAL A 430 -32.98 6.64 -20.85
N MET A 431 -32.59 7.91 -20.98
CA MET A 431 -32.49 8.84 -19.85
C MET A 431 -33.50 9.96 -20.04
N LYS A 432 -34.50 10.05 -19.15
CA LYS A 432 -35.45 11.16 -19.11
C LYS A 432 -34.79 12.42 -18.56
N GLU A 433 -35.46 13.57 -18.69
CA GLU A 433 -35.01 14.80 -18.01
C GLU A 433 -34.98 14.59 -16.48
N PRO A 434 -34.01 15.21 -15.76
CA PRO A 434 -33.97 15.11 -14.32
C PRO A 434 -35.20 15.79 -13.71
N PHE A 435 -35.67 15.26 -12.59
CA PHE A 435 -36.84 15.81 -11.89
C PHE A 435 -36.59 17.24 -11.40
N ASP A 436 -35.39 17.49 -10.85
CA ASP A 436 -34.98 18.82 -10.41
C ASP A 436 -33.44 18.92 -10.39
N VAL A 437 -32.94 20.16 -10.39
CA VAL A 437 -31.56 20.52 -10.08
C VAL A 437 -31.55 21.18 -8.70
N ILE A 438 -30.91 20.52 -7.74
CA ILE A 438 -30.90 20.94 -6.34
C ILE A 438 -29.54 21.55 -6.02
N GLU A 439 -29.55 22.84 -5.74
CA GLU A 439 -28.34 23.62 -5.46
C GLU A 439 -28.11 23.77 -3.97
N GLU A 440 -26.83 23.73 -3.58
CA GLU A 440 -26.42 23.99 -2.21
C GLU A 440 -26.85 25.39 -1.76
N ASN A 441 -27.38 25.47 -0.53
CA ASN A 441 -27.68 26.73 0.10
C ASN A 441 -26.40 27.57 0.26
N PRO A 442 -26.34 28.81 -0.29
CA PRO A 442 -25.15 29.66 -0.19
C PRO A 442 -24.63 29.87 1.24
N SER A 443 -25.50 29.85 2.25
CA SER A 443 -25.10 29.99 3.67
C SER A 443 -24.29 28.79 4.17
N MET A 444 -24.47 27.60 3.59
CA MET A 444 -23.83 26.36 4.01
C MET A 444 -22.43 26.18 3.45
N ARG A 445 -22.00 26.99 2.48
CA ARG A 445 -20.68 26.85 1.81
C ARG A 445 -19.49 26.81 2.77
N ARG A 446 -19.59 27.47 3.92
CA ARG A 446 -18.55 27.53 4.96
C ARG A 446 -18.75 26.52 6.09
N ALA A 447 -19.86 25.79 6.09
CA ALA A 447 -20.14 24.79 7.11
C ALA A 447 -19.28 23.52 6.93
N PRO A 448 -19.14 22.70 7.98
CA PRO A 448 -18.46 21.41 7.88
C PRO A 448 -19.10 20.50 6.81
N PRO A 449 -18.33 19.64 6.11
CA PRO A 449 -18.81 18.79 5.02
C PRO A 449 -20.03 17.94 5.36
N VAL A 450 -20.10 17.40 6.58
CA VAL A 450 -21.23 16.58 7.05
C VAL A 450 -22.52 17.42 7.11
N ALA A 451 -22.46 18.60 7.72
CA ALA A 451 -23.60 19.50 7.83
C ALA A 451 -24.11 19.96 6.45
N ARG A 452 -23.19 20.20 5.50
CA ARG A 452 -23.54 20.53 4.10
C ARG A 452 -24.31 19.40 3.42
N VAL A 453 -23.89 18.15 3.62
CA VAL A 453 -24.57 16.97 3.08
C VAL A 453 -25.93 16.78 3.74
N ASP A 454 -26.05 16.99 5.05
CA ASP A 454 -27.31 16.85 5.77
C ASP A 454 -28.35 17.89 5.30
N ASP A 455 -27.98 19.15 5.16
CA ASP A 455 -28.84 20.20 4.58
C ASP A 455 -29.28 19.84 3.16
N MET A 456 -28.35 19.40 2.32
CA MET A 456 -28.67 18.97 0.96
C MET A 456 -29.71 17.85 0.94
N PHE A 457 -29.61 16.87 1.84
CA PHE A 457 -30.61 15.81 1.94
C PHE A 457 -31.97 16.28 2.45
N GLN A 458 -32.03 17.31 3.30
CA GLN A 458 -33.29 17.95 3.67
C GLN A 458 -33.95 18.61 2.45
N GLN A 459 -33.16 19.28 1.61
CA GLN A 459 -33.66 19.87 0.36
C GLN A 459 -34.15 18.79 -0.63
N ILE A 460 -33.41 17.69 -0.78
CA ILE A 460 -33.81 16.54 -1.61
C ILE A 460 -35.17 16.00 -1.16
N LYS A 461 -35.35 15.77 0.15
CA LYS A 461 -36.62 15.26 0.70
C LYS A 461 -37.79 16.22 0.50
N LYS A 462 -37.54 17.52 0.52
CA LYS A 462 -38.58 18.55 0.34
C LYS A 462 -39.01 18.69 -1.13
N LYS A 463 -38.06 18.59 -2.05
CA LYS A 463 -38.28 18.83 -3.49
C LYS A 463 -38.73 17.58 -4.24
N LEU A 464 -38.20 16.41 -3.90
CA LEU A 464 -38.52 15.17 -4.61
C LEU A 464 -39.75 14.50 -3.99
N PRO A 465 -40.71 14.02 -4.81
CA PRO A 465 -41.95 13.39 -4.33
C PRO A 465 -41.71 11.98 -3.74
N GLY A 466 -40.48 11.47 -3.80
CA GLY A 466 -40.08 10.18 -3.26
C GLY A 466 -38.63 9.87 -3.59
N ALA A 467 -38.16 8.68 -3.21
CA ALA A 467 -36.78 8.28 -3.45
C ALA A 467 -36.47 8.23 -4.97
N PRO A 468 -35.39 8.89 -5.44
CA PRO A 468 -34.94 8.77 -6.83
C PRO A 468 -34.21 7.43 -7.04
N GLN A 469 -34.19 6.95 -8.29
CA GLN A 469 -33.36 5.82 -8.71
C GLN A 469 -31.87 6.18 -8.66
N PHE A 470 -31.55 7.44 -8.99
CA PHE A 470 -30.19 7.90 -9.22
C PHE A 470 -30.00 9.37 -8.84
N LEU A 471 -28.87 9.70 -8.21
CA LEU A 471 -28.43 11.07 -7.95
C LEU A 471 -27.07 11.35 -8.62
N LEU A 472 -27.04 12.34 -9.52
CA LEU A 472 -25.81 12.90 -10.07
C LEU A 472 -25.32 14.05 -9.19
N CYS A 473 -24.19 13.86 -8.51
CA CYS A 473 -23.61 14.83 -7.58
C CYS A 473 -22.44 15.58 -8.23
N LEU A 474 -22.55 16.91 -8.32
CA LEU A 474 -21.52 17.80 -8.83
C LEU A 474 -20.72 18.36 -7.65
N LEU A 475 -19.44 18.03 -7.61
CA LEU A 475 -18.54 18.44 -6.52
C LEU A 475 -17.80 19.74 -6.89
N PRO A 476 -17.49 20.62 -5.91
CA PRO A 476 -16.81 21.89 -6.15
C PRO A 476 -15.33 21.71 -6.50
N GLU A 477 -14.73 20.64 -5.99
CA GLU A 477 -13.28 20.42 -6.02
C GLU A 477 -12.90 19.18 -6.83
N ARG A 478 -11.80 19.30 -7.59
CA ARG A 478 -11.36 18.28 -8.55
C ARG A 478 -10.86 16.99 -7.91
N LYS A 479 -10.21 17.10 -6.74
CA LYS A 479 -9.46 15.99 -6.15
C LYS A 479 -9.64 16.04 -4.64
N ASN A 480 -10.20 14.96 -4.08
CA ASN A 480 -10.42 14.76 -2.65
C ASN A 480 -11.36 15.79 -2.01
N SER A 481 -12.52 16.02 -2.63
CA SER A 481 -13.56 16.83 -2.00
C SER A 481 -13.99 16.16 -0.69
N ASP A 482 -13.90 16.90 0.41
CA ASP A 482 -14.29 16.44 1.74
C ASP A 482 -15.78 16.07 1.86
N ILE A 483 -16.58 16.47 0.86
CA ILE A 483 -18.00 16.17 0.74
C ILE A 483 -18.22 14.72 0.27
N TYR A 484 -17.28 14.14 -0.49
CA TYR A 484 -17.45 12.84 -1.14
C TYR A 484 -17.77 11.71 -0.14
N GLY A 485 -17.00 11.62 0.94
CA GLY A 485 -17.16 10.60 1.99
C GLY A 485 -18.55 10.67 2.66
N PRO A 486 -18.89 11.80 3.30
CA PRO A 486 -20.21 12.00 3.91
C PRO A 486 -21.38 11.81 2.92
N TRP A 487 -21.24 12.31 1.68
CA TRP A 487 -22.25 12.13 0.62
C TRP A 487 -22.49 10.65 0.32
N LYS A 488 -21.42 9.88 0.12
CA LYS A 488 -21.50 8.44 -0.16
C LYS A 488 -22.09 7.66 1.01
N ARG A 489 -21.70 7.99 2.25
CA ARG A 489 -22.28 7.38 3.45
C ARG A 489 -23.79 7.60 3.50
N LYS A 490 -24.24 8.85 3.33
CA LYS A 490 -25.66 9.20 3.36
C LYS A 490 -26.44 8.46 2.27
N CYS A 491 -25.96 8.49 1.02
CA CYS A 491 -26.62 7.79 -0.09
C CYS A 491 -26.65 6.27 0.09
N LEU A 492 -25.52 5.64 0.41
CA LEU A 492 -25.37 4.18 0.30
C LEU A 492 -25.72 3.43 1.59
N ALA A 493 -25.45 4.00 2.77
CA ALA A 493 -25.74 3.35 4.05
C ALA A 493 -27.10 3.77 4.62
N GLU A 494 -27.48 5.05 4.52
CA GLU A 494 -28.69 5.55 5.18
C GLU A 494 -29.94 5.50 4.29
N PHE A 495 -29.84 5.91 3.02
CA PHE A 495 -31.02 6.01 2.12
C PHE A 495 -31.12 4.93 1.05
N GLY A 496 -30.04 4.20 0.77
CA GLY A 496 -30.02 3.19 -0.30
C GLY A 496 -30.28 3.77 -1.69
N ILE A 497 -29.66 4.90 -2.02
CA ILE A 497 -29.78 5.58 -3.32
C ILE A 497 -28.45 5.46 -4.08
N VAL A 498 -28.53 5.03 -5.34
CA VAL A 498 -27.37 4.98 -6.24
C VAL A 498 -26.91 6.39 -6.59
N THR A 499 -25.61 6.66 -6.50
CA THR A 499 -25.06 7.99 -6.82
C THR A 499 -23.77 7.96 -7.63
N GLN A 500 -23.63 8.91 -8.55
CA GLN A 500 -22.42 9.19 -9.30
C GLN A 500 -21.96 10.62 -9.02
N CYS A 501 -20.70 10.76 -8.59
CA CYS A 501 -20.09 12.08 -8.39
C CYS A 501 -19.26 12.46 -9.62
N ILE A 502 -19.28 13.73 -10.03
CA ILE A 502 -18.40 14.29 -11.05
C ILE A 502 -17.88 15.67 -10.62
N ALA A 503 -16.69 16.02 -11.10
CA ALA A 503 -16.09 17.36 -10.95
C ALA A 503 -15.74 17.90 -12.35
N PRO A 504 -16.75 18.39 -13.12
CA PRO A 504 -16.60 18.68 -14.55
C PRO A 504 -15.67 19.87 -14.81
N THR A 505 -14.79 19.74 -15.81
CA THR A 505 -13.90 20.84 -16.28
C THR A 505 -13.72 20.83 -17.80
N ARG A 506 -13.43 19.65 -18.37
CA ARG A 506 -13.50 19.39 -19.82
C ARG A 506 -14.40 18.18 -20.01
N VAL A 507 -15.67 18.45 -20.26
CA VAL A 507 -16.66 17.42 -20.57
C VAL A 507 -16.59 17.18 -22.07
N ASN A 508 -16.35 15.93 -22.47
CA ASN A 508 -16.40 15.49 -23.85
C ASN A 508 -17.10 14.13 -23.92
N ASP A 509 -17.42 13.68 -25.12
CA ASP A 509 -18.16 12.43 -25.35
C ASP A 509 -17.48 11.22 -24.72
N GLN A 510 -16.14 11.16 -24.72
CA GLN A 510 -15.40 10.05 -24.09
C GLN A 510 -15.52 10.09 -22.56
N TYR A 511 -15.45 11.27 -21.95
CA TYR A 511 -15.65 11.46 -20.51
C TYR A 511 -17.07 11.07 -20.12
N LEU A 512 -18.09 11.56 -20.83
CA LEU A 512 -19.49 11.22 -20.59
C LEU A 512 -19.76 9.73 -20.79
N THR A 513 -19.20 9.12 -21.85
CA THR A 513 -19.29 7.68 -22.06
C THR A 513 -18.73 6.92 -20.85
N ASN A 514 -17.54 7.27 -20.35
CA ASN A 514 -16.96 6.62 -19.17
C ASN A 514 -17.79 6.83 -17.88
N VAL A 515 -18.46 7.98 -17.74
CA VAL A 515 -19.41 8.23 -16.65
C VAL A 515 -20.64 7.34 -16.80
N LEU A 516 -21.19 7.21 -18.00
CA LEU A 516 -22.36 6.38 -18.30
C LEU A 516 -22.09 4.89 -18.10
N LEU A 517 -20.90 4.39 -18.44
CA LEU A 517 -20.49 3.01 -18.13
C LEU A 517 -20.63 2.70 -16.63
N LYS A 518 -20.24 3.66 -15.77
CA LYS A 518 -20.37 3.51 -14.32
C LYS A 518 -21.81 3.61 -13.85
N ILE A 519 -22.58 4.55 -14.39
CA ILE A 519 -23.99 4.72 -14.04
C ILE A 519 -24.78 3.45 -14.39
N ASN A 520 -24.59 2.92 -15.59
CA ASN A 520 -25.25 1.69 -16.04
C ASN A 520 -24.93 0.52 -15.12
N ALA A 521 -23.64 0.27 -14.84
CA ALA A 521 -23.20 -0.82 -13.96
C ALA A 521 -23.76 -0.69 -12.52
N LYS A 522 -23.80 0.54 -11.98
CA LYS A 522 -24.36 0.78 -10.64
C LYS A 522 -25.86 0.53 -10.54
N LEU A 523 -26.58 0.79 -11.62
CA LEU A 523 -28.03 0.58 -11.69
C LEU A 523 -28.40 -0.85 -12.13
N GLY A 524 -27.40 -1.74 -12.25
CA GLY A 524 -27.59 -3.17 -12.54
C GLY A 524 -27.48 -3.56 -14.01
N GLY A 525 -27.21 -2.61 -14.90
CA GLY A 525 -26.97 -2.86 -16.32
C GLY A 525 -25.58 -3.45 -16.60
N ILE A 526 -25.40 -3.93 -17.82
CA ILE A 526 -24.14 -4.50 -18.31
C ILE A 526 -23.70 -3.78 -19.59
N ASN A 527 -22.45 -3.37 -19.60
CA ASN A 527 -21.90 -2.56 -20.68
C ASN A 527 -21.48 -3.44 -21.86
N SER A 528 -20.76 -4.53 -21.58
CA SER A 528 -20.30 -5.52 -22.55
C SER A 528 -20.17 -6.90 -21.89
N PHE A 529 -20.35 -7.95 -22.68
CA PHE A 529 -20.11 -9.34 -22.28
C PHE A 529 -18.93 -9.94 -23.03
N LEU A 530 -18.33 -10.99 -22.48
CA LEU A 530 -17.54 -11.91 -23.30
C LEU A 530 -18.50 -12.78 -24.12
N ASN A 531 -18.16 -13.04 -25.38
CA ASN A 531 -18.92 -13.95 -26.22
C ASN A 531 -19.01 -15.36 -25.58
N ILE A 532 -17.90 -15.85 -25.00
CA ILE A 532 -17.82 -17.14 -24.29
C ILE A 532 -18.66 -17.19 -23.02
N GLU A 533 -18.83 -16.06 -22.31
CA GLU A 533 -19.74 -15.94 -21.16
C GLU A 533 -21.19 -16.06 -21.63
N ARG A 534 -21.54 -15.39 -22.74
CA ARG A 534 -22.89 -15.43 -23.29
C ARG A 534 -23.27 -16.81 -23.82
N SER A 535 -22.33 -17.53 -24.43
CA SER A 535 -22.53 -18.90 -24.89
C SER A 535 -22.39 -19.94 -23.78
N GLN A 536 -22.13 -19.52 -22.53
CA GLN A 536 -21.97 -20.40 -21.37
C GLN A 536 -20.90 -21.48 -21.60
N ALA A 537 -19.80 -21.09 -22.23
CA ALA A 537 -18.75 -22.02 -22.66
C ALA A 537 -17.42 -21.80 -21.92
N ILE A 538 -17.43 -21.15 -20.74
CA ILE A 538 -16.21 -20.99 -19.95
C ILE A 538 -15.88 -22.34 -19.29
N PRO A 539 -14.72 -22.94 -19.57
CA PRO A 539 -14.33 -24.24 -19.02
C PRO A 539 -14.45 -24.28 -17.49
N LEU A 540 -15.05 -25.35 -16.96
CA LEU A 540 -15.23 -25.63 -15.52
C LEU A 540 -16.07 -24.60 -14.72
N VAL A 541 -16.32 -23.42 -15.27
CA VAL A 541 -17.05 -22.32 -14.61
C VAL A 541 -18.50 -22.25 -15.06
N SER A 542 -18.80 -22.45 -16.36
CA SER A 542 -20.15 -22.31 -16.89
C SER A 542 -21.03 -23.56 -16.71
N ASN A 543 -20.43 -24.74 -16.53
CA ASN A 543 -21.17 -26.01 -16.46
C ASN A 543 -21.58 -26.39 -15.03
N THR A 544 -20.79 -25.96 -14.04
CA THR A 544 -20.99 -26.26 -12.62
C THR A 544 -21.22 -24.96 -11.85
N PRO A 545 -22.21 -24.89 -10.92
CA PRO A 545 -22.46 -23.69 -10.11
C PRO A 545 -21.19 -23.17 -9.44
N THR A 546 -20.65 -22.08 -9.96
CA THR A 546 -19.34 -21.55 -9.56
C THR A 546 -19.46 -20.11 -9.08
N ILE A 547 -18.95 -19.83 -7.88
CA ILE A 547 -18.79 -18.48 -7.36
C ILE A 547 -17.33 -18.05 -7.47
N ILE A 548 -17.09 -16.82 -7.92
CA ILE A 548 -15.75 -16.24 -8.04
C ILE A 548 -15.63 -15.12 -7.00
N LEU A 549 -14.66 -15.24 -6.12
CA LEU A 549 -14.35 -14.31 -5.05
C LEU A 549 -13.11 -13.47 -5.37
N GLY A 550 -13.16 -12.18 -5.04
CA GLY A 550 -12.00 -11.27 -5.04
C GLY A 550 -11.81 -10.66 -3.67
N MET A 551 -10.59 -10.72 -3.14
CA MET A 551 -10.26 -10.31 -1.77
C MET A 551 -9.08 -9.33 -1.77
N ASP A 552 -9.25 -8.20 -1.09
CA ASP A 552 -8.20 -7.18 -0.91
C ASP A 552 -8.29 -6.55 0.50
N VAL A 553 -7.14 -6.12 1.03
CA VAL A 553 -7.04 -5.36 2.29
C VAL A 553 -6.31 -4.06 2.04
N SER A 554 -6.97 -2.95 2.36
CA SER A 554 -6.39 -1.61 2.26
C SER A 554 -5.94 -1.09 3.61
N HIS A 555 -4.69 -0.60 3.69
CA HIS A 555 -4.14 0.05 4.88
C HIS A 555 -4.11 1.58 4.76
N GLY A 556 -3.98 2.27 5.90
CA GLY A 556 -3.70 3.71 5.96
C GLY A 556 -2.38 4.10 5.29
N SER A 557 -2.22 5.41 4.99
CA SER A 557 -1.01 5.89 4.30
C SER A 557 0.26 5.68 5.16
N PRO A 558 1.45 5.54 4.54
CA PRO A 558 2.70 5.41 5.27
C PRO A 558 2.88 6.51 6.31
N GLY A 559 3.06 6.12 7.58
CA GLY A 559 3.17 7.04 8.72
C GLY A 559 1.91 7.23 9.55
N GLN A 560 0.77 6.68 9.11
CA GLN A 560 -0.48 6.58 9.88
C GLN A 560 -0.60 5.16 10.47
N SER A 561 0.02 4.92 11.63
CA SER A 561 0.06 3.56 12.22
C SER A 561 -1.25 3.10 12.82
N ASP A 562 -2.13 4.04 13.16
CA ASP A 562 -3.25 3.80 14.06
C ASP A 562 -4.59 3.73 13.31
N ILE A 563 -4.56 3.92 11.99
CA ILE A 563 -5.75 3.84 11.13
C ILE A 563 -6.10 2.37 10.89
N PRO A 564 -7.37 1.96 11.09
CA PRO A 564 -7.85 0.61 10.78
C PRO A 564 -7.55 0.18 9.34
N SER A 565 -7.35 -1.12 9.15
CA SER A 565 -7.32 -1.68 7.80
C SER A 565 -8.75 -1.96 7.35
N ILE A 566 -8.98 -1.98 6.04
CA ILE A 566 -10.31 -2.23 5.46
C ILE A 566 -10.21 -3.44 4.56
N ALA A 567 -10.88 -4.53 4.95
CA ALA A 567 -11.01 -5.73 4.15
C ALA A 567 -12.25 -5.67 3.29
N ALA A 568 -12.13 -6.05 2.02
CA ALA A 568 -13.25 -6.18 1.10
C ALA A 568 -13.22 -7.53 0.40
N VAL A 569 -14.38 -8.18 0.35
CA VAL A 569 -14.59 -9.39 -0.45
C VAL A 569 -15.72 -9.13 -1.44
N VAL A 570 -15.46 -9.47 -2.69
CA VAL A 570 -16.38 -9.33 -3.81
C VAL A 570 -16.76 -10.71 -4.32
N SER A 571 -18.04 -10.95 -4.60
CA SER A 571 -18.51 -12.20 -5.22
C SER A 571 -19.19 -11.96 -6.56
N SER A 572 -18.99 -12.89 -7.50
CA SER A 572 -19.79 -12.97 -8.72
C SER A 572 -21.25 -13.30 -8.41
N ARG A 573 -22.16 -12.88 -9.29
CA ARG A 573 -23.62 -13.05 -9.13
C ARG A 573 -24.26 -13.58 -10.41
N GLN A 574 -25.44 -14.17 -10.26
CA GLN A 574 -26.27 -14.60 -11.39
C GLN A 574 -25.52 -15.58 -12.31
N TRP A 575 -24.98 -16.65 -11.70
CA TRP A 575 -24.32 -17.73 -12.42
C TRP A 575 -25.21 -18.25 -13.57
N PRO A 576 -24.65 -18.52 -14.77
CA PRO A 576 -23.22 -18.60 -15.10
C PRO A 576 -22.52 -17.30 -15.52
N SER A 577 -23.09 -16.12 -15.25
CA SER A 577 -22.41 -14.84 -15.54
C SER A 577 -21.19 -14.60 -14.63
N ILE A 578 -20.13 -14.03 -15.21
CA ILE A 578 -18.90 -13.61 -14.54
C ILE A 578 -18.69 -12.08 -14.58
N SER A 579 -19.66 -11.33 -15.10
CA SER A 579 -19.59 -9.88 -15.30
C SER A 579 -20.30 -9.05 -14.21
N ARG A 580 -21.12 -9.68 -13.35
CA ARG A 580 -21.87 -9.03 -12.27
C ARG A 580 -21.30 -9.38 -10.90
N TYR A 581 -21.17 -8.37 -10.04
CA TYR A 581 -20.53 -8.51 -8.74
C TYR A 581 -21.26 -7.76 -7.62
N ARG A 582 -21.11 -8.27 -6.39
CA ARG A 582 -21.45 -7.61 -5.11
C ARG A 582 -20.20 -7.49 -4.26
N ALA A 583 -20.15 -6.51 -3.36
CA ALA A 583 -19.07 -6.39 -2.37
C ALA A 583 -19.63 -6.40 -0.94
N SER A 584 -18.89 -7.00 -0.02
CA SER A 584 -19.01 -6.79 1.42
C SER A 584 -17.67 -6.35 1.99
N VAL A 585 -17.72 -5.42 2.95
CA VAL A 585 -16.53 -4.72 3.46
C VAL A 585 -16.60 -4.66 4.99
N ARG A 586 -15.45 -4.81 5.65
CA ARG A 586 -15.29 -4.72 7.10
C ARG A 586 -14.04 -3.93 7.46
N SER A 587 -14.09 -3.26 8.61
CA SER A 587 -12.90 -2.70 9.24
C SER A 587 -12.25 -3.76 10.12
N GLN A 588 -10.92 -3.76 10.17
CA GLN A 588 -10.13 -4.65 11.00
C GLN A 588 -8.94 -3.91 11.60
N SER A 589 -8.20 -4.59 12.47
CA SER A 589 -7.08 -3.99 13.19
C SER A 589 -6.04 -3.33 12.25
N PRO A 590 -5.40 -2.22 12.67
CA PRO A 590 -4.39 -1.55 11.87
C PRO A 590 -3.27 -2.49 11.42
N LYS A 591 -2.94 -2.46 10.12
CA LYS A 591 -1.90 -3.28 9.47
C LYS A 591 -2.08 -4.80 9.58
N LEU A 592 -3.26 -5.27 9.95
CA LEU A 592 -3.60 -6.67 9.83
C LEU A 592 -3.86 -6.98 8.35
N GLU A 593 -3.07 -7.89 7.77
CA GLU A 593 -3.22 -8.30 6.37
C GLU A 593 -4.25 -9.43 6.22
N MET A 594 -4.30 -10.40 7.13
CA MET A 594 -5.28 -11.49 7.08
C MET A 594 -6.68 -10.97 7.39
N ILE A 595 -7.68 -11.42 6.65
CA ILE A 595 -9.07 -11.03 6.89
C ILE A 595 -9.64 -11.84 8.06
N ASP A 596 -9.98 -11.15 9.14
CA ASP A 596 -10.46 -11.73 10.41
C ASP A 596 -11.97 -11.94 10.49
N SER A 597 -12.70 -11.41 9.51
CA SER A 597 -14.16 -11.32 9.50
C SER A 597 -14.79 -12.06 8.32
N LEU A 598 -14.09 -13.04 7.77
CA LEU A 598 -14.65 -13.94 6.74
C LEU A 598 -15.76 -14.80 7.33
N PHE A 599 -15.53 -15.33 8.53
CA PHE A 599 -16.49 -16.06 9.35
C PHE A 599 -16.53 -15.45 10.76
N LYS A 600 -17.71 -15.07 11.24
CA LYS A 600 -17.91 -14.44 12.56
C LYS A 600 -19.24 -14.96 13.15
N PRO A 601 -19.24 -16.14 13.78
CA PRO A 601 -20.44 -16.72 14.36
C PRO A 601 -20.97 -15.83 15.49
N VAL A 602 -22.28 -15.57 15.47
CA VAL A 602 -23.03 -14.82 16.47
C VAL A 602 -24.16 -15.71 16.96
N GLY A 603 -23.82 -16.64 17.86
CA GLY A 603 -24.71 -17.70 18.36
C GLY A 603 -24.76 -18.94 17.46
N ASP A 604 -25.61 -19.90 17.82
CA ASP A 604 -25.58 -21.25 17.24
C ASP A 604 -26.12 -21.34 15.80
N LYS A 605 -26.85 -20.32 15.34
CA LYS A 605 -27.56 -20.36 14.03
C LYS A 605 -27.29 -19.14 13.15
N ASN A 606 -26.45 -18.22 13.57
CA ASN A 606 -26.22 -16.99 12.84
C ASN A 606 -24.73 -16.68 12.71
N ASP A 607 -24.36 -16.15 11.56
CA ASP A 607 -23.00 -15.72 11.24
C ASP A 607 -23.09 -14.31 10.61
N GLU A 608 -22.26 -13.41 11.13
CA GLU A 608 -22.12 -12.04 10.64
C GLU A 608 -20.89 -11.82 9.75
N GLY A 609 -20.19 -12.91 9.44
CA GLY A 609 -19.07 -12.98 8.54
C GLY A 609 -19.43 -12.56 7.11
N ILE A 610 -18.39 -12.10 6.40
CA ILE A 610 -18.52 -11.65 5.02
C ILE A 610 -19.01 -12.79 4.11
N ILE A 611 -18.48 -14.00 4.30
CA ILE A 611 -18.72 -15.11 3.37
C ILE A 611 -20.19 -15.51 3.35
N ARG A 612 -20.86 -15.57 4.50
CA ARG A 612 -22.29 -15.85 4.55
C ARG A 612 -23.13 -14.85 3.76
N GLU A 613 -22.83 -13.55 3.86
CA GLU A 613 -23.55 -12.53 3.08
C GLU A 613 -23.43 -12.78 1.57
N LEU A 614 -22.24 -13.16 1.11
CA LEU A 614 -21.97 -13.40 -0.30
C LEU A 614 -22.59 -14.71 -0.80
N LEU A 615 -22.58 -15.77 0.02
CA LEU A 615 -23.17 -17.06 -0.31
C LEU A 615 -24.70 -17.00 -0.39
N ILE A 616 -25.36 -16.28 0.53
CA ILE A 616 -26.82 -16.07 0.47
C ILE A 616 -27.19 -15.26 -0.77
N ASP A 617 -26.42 -14.23 -1.11
CA ASP A 617 -26.66 -13.43 -2.31
C ASP A 617 -26.42 -14.25 -3.60
N PHE A 618 -25.41 -15.10 -3.64
CA PHE A 618 -25.20 -16.04 -4.74
C PHE A 618 -26.38 -17.00 -4.88
N TYR A 619 -26.78 -17.66 -3.79
CA TYR A 619 -27.89 -18.61 -3.79
C TYR A 619 -29.17 -17.97 -4.32
N THR A 620 -29.52 -16.78 -3.83
CA THR A 620 -30.72 -16.05 -4.26
C THR A 620 -30.64 -15.55 -5.70
N SER A 621 -29.46 -15.19 -6.20
CA SER A 621 -29.28 -14.65 -7.55
C SER A 621 -29.00 -15.71 -8.63
N SER A 622 -28.59 -16.92 -8.25
CA SER A 622 -28.15 -18.00 -9.16
C SER A 622 -29.15 -19.16 -9.26
N GLY A 623 -30.45 -18.86 -9.09
CA GLY A 623 -31.52 -19.84 -9.22
C GLY A 623 -31.62 -20.81 -8.04
N LYS A 624 -31.32 -20.37 -6.82
CA LYS A 624 -31.37 -21.19 -5.59
C LYS A 624 -30.46 -22.41 -5.64
N ARG A 625 -29.27 -22.24 -6.23
CA ARG A 625 -28.21 -23.25 -6.25
C ARG A 625 -27.06 -22.83 -5.36
N LYS A 626 -26.57 -23.76 -4.55
CA LYS A 626 -25.32 -23.58 -3.80
C LYS A 626 -24.15 -23.70 -4.78
N PRO A 627 -23.07 -22.94 -4.61
CA PRO A 627 -21.89 -23.13 -5.44
C PRO A 627 -21.28 -24.50 -5.13
N GLU A 628 -21.03 -25.29 -6.15
CA GLU A 628 -20.24 -26.52 -6.04
C GLU A 628 -18.74 -26.20 -6.16
N ASN A 629 -18.40 -25.08 -6.81
CA ASN A 629 -17.04 -24.60 -7.00
C ASN A 629 -16.89 -23.17 -6.44
N ILE A 630 -15.80 -22.92 -5.71
CA ILE A 630 -15.44 -21.60 -5.16
C ILE A 630 -14.02 -21.24 -5.65
N ILE A 631 -13.92 -20.24 -6.53
CA ILE A 631 -12.63 -19.72 -7.02
C ILE A 631 -12.29 -18.44 -6.28
N ILE A 632 -11.13 -18.37 -5.65
CA ILE A 632 -10.72 -17.26 -4.79
C ILE A 632 -9.49 -16.57 -5.37
N PHE A 633 -9.61 -15.27 -5.64
CA PHE A 633 -8.48 -14.41 -5.98
C PHE A 633 -8.14 -13.47 -4.81
N ARG A 634 -6.93 -13.59 -4.27
CA ARG A 634 -6.45 -12.78 -3.14
C ARG A 634 -5.27 -11.88 -3.56
N ASP A 635 -5.40 -10.57 -3.37
CA ASP A 635 -4.33 -9.57 -3.63
C ASP A 635 -3.88 -8.92 -2.32
N GLY A 636 -2.59 -8.61 -2.19
CA GLY A 636 -2.02 -7.90 -1.03
C GLY A 636 -1.03 -8.71 -0.19
N VAL A 637 -1.02 -10.03 -0.34
CA VAL A 637 -0.17 -10.94 0.46
C VAL A 637 1.19 -11.22 -0.17
N SER A 638 2.21 -11.35 0.67
CA SER A 638 3.56 -11.79 0.28
C SER A 638 3.71 -13.31 0.35
N GLU A 639 4.75 -13.87 -0.30
CA GLU A 639 5.05 -15.32 -0.28
C GLU A 639 5.13 -15.90 1.15
N SER A 640 5.70 -15.14 2.10
CA SER A 640 5.79 -15.55 3.51
C SER A 640 4.43 -15.69 4.22
N GLN A 641 3.36 -15.21 3.61
CA GLN A 641 2.01 -15.24 4.17
C GLN A 641 1.11 -16.28 3.48
N PHE A 642 1.59 -17.00 2.46
CA PHE A 642 0.76 -17.97 1.73
C PHE A 642 0.18 -19.05 2.64
N VAL A 643 0.96 -19.56 3.57
CA VAL A 643 0.50 -20.54 4.59
C VAL A 643 -0.57 -19.94 5.49
N GLN A 644 -0.48 -18.65 5.84
CA GLN A 644 -1.51 -17.99 6.64
C GLN A 644 -2.82 -17.84 5.88
N VAL A 645 -2.77 -17.57 4.57
CA VAL A 645 -3.99 -17.51 3.74
C VAL A 645 -4.69 -18.88 3.72
N LEU A 646 -3.94 -19.97 3.55
CA LEU A 646 -4.48 -21.33 3.60
C LEU A 646 -5.08 -21.67 4.97
N ASN A 647 -4.29 -21.52 6.05
CA ASN A 647 -4.69 -22.00 7.38
C ASN A 647 -5.60 -21.04 8.16
N ILE A 648 -5.87 -19.84 7.63
CA ILE A 648 -6.69 -18.83 8.33
C ILE A 648 -7.82 -18.35 7.44
N GLU A 649 -7.53 -17.87 6.23
CA GLU A 649 -8.57 -17.31 5.37
C GLU A 649 -9.42 -18.41 4.72
N LEU A 650 -8.79 -19.44 4.13
CA LEU A 650 -9.51 -20.55 3.51
C LEU A 650 -10.28 -21.37 4.55
N ASP A 651 -9.67 -21.66 5.70
CA ASP A 651 -10.35 -22.36 6.80
C ASP A 651 -11.62 -21.62 7.27
N GLN A 652 -11.57 -20.29 7.42
CA GLN A 652 -12.78 -19.51 7.72
C GLN A 652 -13.85 -19.63 6.63
N ILE A 653 -13.48 -19.68 5.35
CA ILE A 653 -14.45 -19.84 4.25
C ILE A 653 -15.10 -21.23 4.31
N ILE A 654 -14.30 -22.27 4.60
CA ILE A 654 -14.79 -23.65 4.78
C ILE A 654 -15.75 -23.72 5.96
N GLU A 655 -15.40 -23.14 7.11
CA GLU A 655 -16.26 -23.06 8.30
C GLU A 655 -17.59 -22.35 7.98
N ALA A 656 -17.56 -21.24 7.24
CA ALA A 656 -18.78 -20.55 6.83
C ALA A 656 -19.68 -21.39 5.92
N CYS A 657 -19.11 -22.24 5.06
CA CYS A 657 -19.88 -23.17 4.22
C CYS A 657 -20.54 -24.26 5.08
N LYS A 658 -19.77 -24.92 5.95
CA LYS A 658 -20.25 -25.95 6.88
C LYS A 658 -21.33 -25.43 7.84
N PHE A 659 -21.16 -24.21 8.33
CA PHE A 659 -22.12 -23.57 9.23
C PHE A 659 -23.48 -23.30 8.55
N LEU A 660 -23.50 -23.08 7.23
CA LEU A 660 -24.73 -22.94 6.46
C LEU A 660 -25.38 -24.29 6.11
N ASP A 661 -24.57 -25.31 5.85
CA ASP A 661 -24.99 -26.69 5.60
C ASP A 661 -23.82 -27.65 5.83
N GLU A 662 -23.93 -28.49 6.86
CA GLU A 662 -22.89 -29.46 7.21
C GLU A 662 -22.62 -30.51 6.12
N GLN A 663 -23.56 -30.73 5.21
CA GLN A 663 -23.44 -31.70 4.10
C GLN A 663 -22.88 -31.07 2.81
N TRP A 664 -22.57 -29.78 2.83
CA TRP A 664 -22.13 -29.06 1.64
C TRP A 664 -20.59 -28.93 1.61
N PHE A 665 -19.99 -29.60 0.63
CA PHE A 665 -18.53 -29.64 0.42
C PHE A 665 -18.16 -29.09 -0.96
N PRO A 666 -18.08 -27.76 -1.14
CA PRO A 666 -17.65 -27.19 -2.40
C PRO A 666 -16.16 -27.45 -2.63
N LYS A 667 -15.75 -27.51 -3.91
CA LYS A 667 -14.35 -27.54 -4.34
C LYS A 667 -13.76 -26.14 -4.36
N PHE A 668 -12.51 -26.00 -3.95
CA PHE A 668 -11.81 -24.73 -3.88
C PHE A 668 -10.63 -24.62 -4.84
N THR A 669 -10.50 -23.45 -5.48
CA THR A 669 -9.27 -23.02 -6.14
C THR A 669 -8.84 -21.67 -5.58
N LEU A 670 -7.67 -21.60 -4.96
CA LEU A 670 -7.13 -20.40 -4.30
C LEU A 670 -5.92 -19.86 -5.06
N ILE A 671 -6.01 -18.61 -5.49
CA ILE A 671 -5.02 -17.96 -6.35
C ILE A 671 -4.62 -16.62 -5.74
N ILE A 672 -3.33 -16.45 -5.47
CA ILE A 672 -2.78 -15.16 -5.07
C ILE A 672 -2.44 -14.35 -6.32
N ALA A 673 -2.91 -13.11 -6.42
CA ALA A 673 -2.57 -12.18 -7.48
C ALA A 673 -1.64 -11.09 -6.94
N GLN A 674 -0.34 -11.15 -7.25
CA GLN A 674 0.65 -10.17 -6.83
C GLN A 674 0.98 -9.20 -7.97
N LYS A 675 0.54 -7.95 -7.85
CA LYS A 675 0.97 -6.88 -8.77
C LYS A 675 2.25 -6.18 -8.31
N ASN A 676 2.54 -6.19 -7.01
CA ASN A 676 3.61 -5.38 -6.42
C ASN A 676 4.95 -6.14 -6.31
N HIS A 677 5.56 -6.48 -7.45
CA HIS A 677 6.88 -7.13 -7.52
C HIS A 677 7.87 -6.40 -8.46
N HIS A 678 9.09 -6.93 -8.53
CA HIS A 678 10.21 -6.32 -9.26
C HIS A 678 10.45 -6.90 -10.66
N THR A 679 9.87 -8.05 -10.99
CA THR A 679 9.92 -8.63 -12.36
C THR A 679 9.33 -7.68 -13.41
N LYS A 680 10.00 -7.55 -14.57
CA LYS A 680 9.57 -6.82 -15.76
C LYS A 680 9.91 -7.64 -17.01
N PHE A 681 9.06 -7.54 -18.02
CA PHE A 681 9.30 -8.16 -19.32
C PHE A 681 9.56 -7.11 -20.38
N PHE A 682 10.48 -7.43 -21.28
CA PHE A 682 10.89 -6.59 -22.38
C PHE A 682 10.86 -7.42 -23.66
N GLN A 683 10.34 -6.84 -24.73
CA GLN A 683 10.39 -7.48 -26.03
C GLN A 683 11.77 -7.22 -26.68
N PRO A 684 12.47 -8.26 -27.18
CA PRO A 684 13.75 -8.08 -27.85
C PRO A 684 13.65 -7.09 -29.02
N LYS A 685 14.56 -6.12 -29.07
CA LYS A 685 14.68 -5.12 -30.15
C LYS A 685 13.42 -4.27 -30.40
N SER A 686 12.47 -4.22 -29.46
CA SER A 686 11.26 -3.40 -29.56
C SER A 686 11.31 -2.22 -28.58
N PRO A 687 10.86 -1.01 -28.98
CA PRO A 687 10.67 0.12 -28.06
C PRO A 687 9.42 -0.03 -27.19
N ASP A 688 8.52 -0.94 -27.57
CA ASP A 688 7.21 -1.10 -26.97
C ASP A 688 7.22 -2.11 -25.82
N ASN A 689 6.16 -2.05 -25.02
CA ASN A 689 5.89 -3.06 -24.01
C ASN A 689 5.53 -4.40 -24.65
N VAL A 690 5.66 -5.49 -23.89
CA VAL A 690 5.13 -6.80 -24.28
C VAL A 690 3.63 -6.72 -24.57
N GLN A 691 3.16 -7.56 -25.48
CA GLN A 691 1.78 -7.51 -25.94
C GLN A 691 0.80 -7.89 -24.80
N PRO A 692 -0.38 -7.26 -24.71
CA PRO A 692 -1.43 -7.70 -23.80
C PRO A 692 -1.82 -9.15 -24.07
N GLY A 693 -1.98 -9.95 -23.02
CA GLY A 693 -2.14 -11.40 -23.12
C GLY A 693 -0.82 -12.19 -23.04
N THR A 694 0.34 -11.53 -22.90
CA THR A 694 1.61 -12.25 -22.69
C THR A 694 1.58 -13.00 -21.36
N VAL A 695 1.80 -14.32 -21.40
CA VAL A 695 1.93 -15.24 -20.28
C VAL A 695 3.34 -15.82 -20.26
N VAL A 696 3.93 -15.89 -19.06
CA VAL A 696 5.21 -16.57 -18.81
C VAL A 696 5.03 -17.47 -17.61
N ASP A 697 5.10 -18.78 -17.84
CA ASP A 697 4.94 -19.86 -16.86
C ASP A 697 6.18 -20.78 -16.81
N SER A 698 7.29 -20.35 -17.43
CA SER A 698 8.53 -21.12 -17.54
C SER A 698 9.76 -20.32 -17.14
N LYS A 699 10.86 -21.02 -16.80
CA LYS A 699 12.23 -20.52 -16.50
C LYS A 699 12.35 -19.61 -15.28
N ILE A 700 11.54 -18.58 -15.16
CA ILE A 700 11.58 -17.59 -14.06
C ILE A 700 10.51 -17.85 -12.99
N CYS A 701 9.59 -18.78 -13.27
CA CYS A 701 8.59 -19.25 -12.32
C CYS A 701 9.20 -20.16 -11.25
N HIS A 702 8.42 -20.45 -10.23
CA HIS A 702 8.81 -21.27 -9.11
C HIS A 702 9.15 -22.71 -9.56
N PRO A 703 10.19 -23.35 -8.99
CA PRO A 703 10.62 -24.69 -9.43
C PRO A 703 9.58 -25.81 -9.29
N ARG A 704 8.64 -25.68 -8.33
CA ARG A 704 7.66 -26.71 -7.99
C ARG A 704 6.20 -26.23 -7.99
N ASN A 705 5.92 -25.19 -7.22
CA ASN A 705 4.59 -24.57 -7.13
C ASN A 705 4.09 -24.12 -8.50
N TYR A 706 2.77 -24.15 -8.69
CA TYR A 706 2.15 -23.65 -9.90
C TYR A 706 2.00 -22.13 -9.83
N ASP A 707 2.84 -21.42 -10.59
CA ASP A 707 2.77 -19.97 -10.73
C ASP A 707 3.04 -19.51 -12.17
N PHE A 708 2.47 -18.36 -12.54
CA PHE A 708 2.67 -17.75 -13.85
C PHE A 708 2.54 -16.24 -13.77
N TYR A 709 3.24 -15.56 -14.68
CA TYR A 709 3.08 -14.13 -14.89
C TYR A 709 2.16 -13.86 -16.06
N MET A 710 1.29 -12.86 -15.94
CA MET A 710 0.46 -12.39 -17.05
C MET A 710 0.49 -10.86 -17.19
N CYS A 711 0.77 -10.39 -18.40
CA CYS A 711 0.56 -9.02 -18.83
C CYS A 711 -0.80 -8.91 -19.54
N SER A 712 -1.91 -8.86 -18.81
CA SER A 712 -3.26 -8.85 -19.39
C SER A 712 -3.66 -7.55 -20.10
N HIS A 713 -2.97 -6.44 -19.81
CA HIS A 713 -3.34 -5.08 -20.24
C HIS A 713 -2.22 -4.40 -21.04
N ALA A 714 -2.59 -3.36 -21.79
CA ALA A 714 -1.62 -2.49 -22.46
C ALA A 714 -1.01 -1.47 -21.49
N GLY A 715 0.31 -1.57 -21.26
CA GLY A 715 1.07 -0.54 -20.56
C GLY A 715 1.30 0.69 -21.43
N MET A 716 0.38 1.65 -21.32
CA MET A 716 0.44 2.91 -22.09
C MET A 716 1.54 3.87 -21.66
N ILE A 717 1.93 3.75 -20.39
CA ILE A 717 2.78 4.71 -19.71
C ILE A 717 3.84 3.92 -18.96
N GLY A 718 5.09 4.20 -19.29
CA GLY A 718 6.23 3.52 -18.69
C GLY A 718 6.36 2.05 -19.12
N THR A 719 6.92 1.23 -18.24
CA THR A 719 7.11 -0.21 -18.44
C THR A 719 5.98 -0.99 -17.77
N THR A 720 5.38 -1.94 -18.49
CA THR A 720 4.26 -2.77 -18.01
C THR A 720 4.73 -3.61 -16.84
N ARG A 721 3.85 -3.71 -15.84
CA ARG A 721 4.02 -4.63 -14.72
C ARG A 721 3.13 -5.84 -14.97
N PRO A 722 3.69 -7.04 -15.19
CA PRO A 722 2.88 -8.24 -15.18
C PRO A 722 2.27 -8.41 -13.79
N THR A 723 1.17 -9.16 -13.69
CA THR A 723 0.69 -9.69 -12.42
C THR A 723 1.20 -11.11 -12.29
N HIS A 724 1.74 -11.45 -11.12
CA HIS A 724 2.22 -12.78 -10.78
C HIS A 724 1.11 -13.53 -10.06
N TYR A 725 0.64 -14.63 -10.65
CA TYR A 725 -0.39 -15.49 -10.09
C TYR A 725 0.25 -16.73 -9.48
N HIS A 726 -0.07 -17.03 -8.22
CA HIS A 726 0.33 -18.26 -7.54
C HIS A 726 -0.91 -19.08 -7.21
N VAL A 727 -0.98 -20.31 -7.69
CA VAL A 727 -2.05 -21.25 -7.35
C VAL A 727 -1.63 -22.00 -6.10
N LEU A 728 -2.31 -21.73 -4.98
CA LEU A 728 -2.00 -22.35 -3.68
C LEU A 728 -2.78 -23.64 -3.46
N LEU A 729 -4.00 -23.72 -4.01
CA LEU A 729 -4.89 -24.87 -3.94
C LEU A 729 -5.70 -24.93 -5.24
N ASP A 730 -5.93 -26.12 -5.76
CA ASP A 730 -6.82 -26.36 -6.90
C ASP A 730 -7.49 -27.73 -6.83
N GLU A 731 -8.67 -27.79 -6.23
CA GLU A 731 -9.53 -28.99 -6.15
C GLU A 731 -10.52 -29.10 -7.32
N ILE A 732 -10.64 -28.03 -8.11
CA ILE A 732 -11.45 -27.97 -9.33
C ILE A 732 -10.70 -28.63 -10.50
N GLU A 733 -9.37 -28.75 -10.39
CA GLU A 733 -8.47 -29.42 -11.34
C GLU A 733 -8.38 -28.68 -12.68
N PHE A 734 -8.11 -27.38 -12.63
CA PHE A 734 -7.87 -26.60 -13.86
C PHE A 734 -6.61 -27.08 -14.57
N SER A 735 -6.70 -27.19 -15.90
CA SER A 735 -5.49 -27.20 -16.72
C SER A 735 -4.81 -25.83 -16.68
N ALA A 736 -3.51 -25.80 -17.01
CA ALA A 736 -2.78 -24.55 -17.02
C ALA A 736 -3.37 -23.53 -18.01
N ASP A 737 -3.77 -24.01 -19.19
CA ASP A 737 -4.35 -23.16 -20.23
C ASP A 737 -5.75 -22.66 -19.85
N ASP A 738 -6.62 -23.52 -19.30
CA ASP A 738 -7.97 -23.11 -18.87
C ASP A 738 -7.91 -22.02 -17.79
N LEU A 739 -7.01 -22.17 -16.81
CA LEU A 739 -6.87 -21.19 -15.75
C LEU A 739 -6.33 -19.86 -16.27
N GLN A 740 -5.31 -19.90 -17.13
CA GLN A 740 -4.73 -18.70 -17.73
C GLN A 740 -5.74 -17.99 -18.64
N GLU A 741 -6.56 -18.72 -19.40
CA GLU A 741 -7.63 -18.15 -20.22
C GLU A 741 -8.75 -17.54 -19.35
N LEU A 742 -9.11 -18.18 -18.23
CA LEU A 742 -10.05 -17.63 -17.26
C LEU A 742 -9.53 -16.31 -16.66
N VAL A 743 -8.27 -16.27 -16.21
CA VAL A 743 -7.64 -15.06 -15.66
C VAL A 743 -7.56 -13.94 -16.70
N HIS A 744 -7.25 -14.28 -17.95
CA HIS A 744 -7.25 -13.33 -19.05
C HIS A 744 -8.66 -12.79 -19.30
N SER A 745 -9.67 -13.66 -19.39
CA SER A 745 -11.08 -13.32 -19.56
C SER A 745 -11.60 -12.39 -18.46
N LEU A 746 -11.30 -12.70 -17.20
CA LEU A 746 -11.65 -11.86 -16.04
C LEU A 746 -10.99 -10.47 -16.08
N SER A 747 -9.94 -10.27 -16.87
CA SER A 747 -9.33 -8.96 -17.08
C SER A 747 -10.13 -8.06 -18.04
N TYR A 748 -11.11 -8.61 -18.78
CA TYR A 748 -11.95 -7.89 -19.75
C TYR A 748 -13.37 -7.60 -19.25
N VAL A 749 -13.82 -8.22 -18.15
CA VAL A 749 -15.18 -8.02 -17.60
C VAL A 749 -15.30 -6.82 -16.65
N TYR A 750 -14.32 -5.92 -16.67
CA TYR A 750 -14.30 -4.73 -15.84
C TYR A 750 -15.19 -3.62 -16.41
N GLN A 751 -16.40 -3.49 -15.85
CA GLN A 751 -17.49 -2.67 -16.40
C GLN A 751 -17.23 -1.15 -16.37
N ARG A 752 -16.22 -0.66 -15.65
CA ARG A 752 -15.95 0.79 -15.50
C ARG A 752 -15.18 1.42 -16.66
N SER A 753 -14.59 0.64 -17.56
CA SER A 753 -13.73 1.16 -18.64
C SER A 753 -13.67 0.23 -19.84
N THR A 754 -13.27 0.77 -20.99
CA THR A 754 -13.10 0.02 -22.24
C THR A 754 -11.67 -0.47 -22.46
N THR A 755 -11.04 -0.94 -21.40
CA THR A 755 -9.65 -1.42 -21.40
C THR A 755 -9.53 -2.65 -20.51
N ALA A 756 -8.74 -3.62 -20.95
CA ALA A 756 -8.33 -4.73 -20.09
C ALA A 756 -7.54 -4.18 -18.90
N ILE A 757 -7.79 -4.74 -17.72
CA ILE A 757 -7.13 -4.36 -16.47
C ILE A 757 -6.01 -5.33 -16.13
N SER A 758 -5.03 -4.86 -15.34
CA SER A 758 -3.80 -5.61 -15.07
C SER A 758 -3.98 -6.84 -14.19
N VAL A 759 -5.06 -6.89 -13.41
CA VAL A 759 -5.43 -7.97 -12.50
C VAL A 759 -6.89 -8.31 -12.77
N VAL A 760 -7.37 -9.44 -12.30
CA VAL A 760 -8.76 -9.88 -12.51
C VAL A 760 -9.77 -8.87 -11.94
N ALA A 761 -10.91 -8.71 -12.62
CA ALA A 761 -12.01 -7.83 -12.20
C ALA A 761 -12.44 -7.97 -10.73
N PRO A 762 -12.66 -9.19 -10.17
CA PRO A 762 -13.09 -9.34 -8.77
C PRO A 762 -12.13 -8.67 -7.77
N VAL A 763 -10.80 -8.82 -7.95
CA VAL A 763 -9.79 -8.14 -7.11
C VAL A 763 -9.84 -6.62 -7.29
N CYS A 764 -9.92 -6.14 -8.54
CA CYS A 764 -10.06 -4.70 -8.80
C CYS A 764 -11.30 -4.11 -8.12
N TYR A 765 -12.42 -4.84 -8.12
CA TYR A 765 -13.64 -4.42 -7.46
C TYR A 765 -13.51 -4.43 -5.93
N ALA A 766 -12.83 -5.41 -5.34
CA ALA A 766 -12.55 -5.45 -3.90
C ALA A 766 -11.75 -4.20 -3.48
N HIS A 767 -10.70 -3.87 -4.22
CA HIS A 767 -9.91 -2.66 -3.98
C HIS A 767 -10.75 -1.38 -4.06
N LEU A 768 -11.64 -1.27 -5.06
CA LEU A 768 -12.53 -0.11 -5.21
C LEU A 768 -13.56 -0.01 -4.08
N ALA A 769 -14.11 -1.15 -3.63
CA ALA A 769 -15.05 -1.20 -2.53
C ALA A 769 -14.39 -0.78 -1.21
N ALA A 770 -13.21 -1.33 -0.89
CA ALA A 770 -12.43 -0.94 0.29
C ALA A 770 -12.08 0.56 0.26
N ALA A 771 -11.57 1.05 -0.88
CA ALA A 771 -11.22 2.46 -1.03
C ALA A 771 -12.41 3.41 -0.88
N GLN A 772 -13.59 3.02 -1.37
CA GLN A 772 -14.80 3.86 -1.27
C GLN A 772 -15.38 3.86 0.15
N LEU A 773 -15.52 2.70 0.79
CA LEU A 773 -16.08 2.61 2.14
C LEU A 773 -15.12 3.19 3.18
N GLY A 774 -13.81 3.14 2.94
CA GLY A 774 -12.83 3.85 3.76
C GLY A 774 -12.98 5.37 3.79
N GLN A 775 -13.74 5.95 2.85
CA GLN A 775 -14.06 7.38 2.88
C GLN A 775 -15.29 7.69 3.74
N PHE A 776 -16.06 6.69 4.21
CA PHE A 776 -17.27 6.93 5.03
C PHE A 776 -16.93 7.54 6.39
N VAL A 777 -15.73 7.25 6.88
CA VAL A 777 -15.22 7.70 8.17
C VAL A 777 -13.87 8.39 7.93
N LYS A 778 -13.75 9.65 8.34
CA LYS A 778 -12.46 10.34 8.36
C LYS A 778 -11.69 9.90 9.60
N PHE A 779 -10.93 8.81 9.48
CA PHE A 779 -10.08 8.32 10.57
C PHE A 779 -8.96 9.30 10.96
N ASP A 780 -8.59 10.21 10.05
CA ASP A 780 -7.57 11.24 10.29
C ASP A 780 -7.92 12.19 11.45
N ASP A 781 -9.19 12.61 11.55
CA ASP A 781 -9.67 13.53 12.59
C ASP A 781 -9.72 12.87 13.99
N MET A 782 -9.74 11.53 14.06
CA MET A 782 -9.72 10.77 15.33
C MET A 782 -8.31 10.58 15.89
N SER A 783 -7.26 10.73 15.06
CA SER A 783 -5.87 10.60 15.50
C SER A 783 -5.34 11.84 16.24
N ASP A 784 -5.90 13.02 15.94
CA ASP A 784 -5.49 14.27 16.60
C ASP A 784 -6.06 14.38 18.03
N SER A 785 -7.23 13.81 18.32
CA SER A 785 -7.86 13.83 19.65
C SER A 785 -7.29 12.81 20.64
N SER A 786 -6.55 11.80 20.17
CA SER A 786 -5.96 10.75 21.02
C SER A 786 -4.54 11.04 21.50
N SER A 787 -3.94 12.16 21.07
CA SER A 787 -2.55 12.50 21.39
C SER A 787 -2.33 13.35 22.66
N SER A 788 -3.38 13.60 23.46
CA SER A 788 -3.33 14.51 24.62
C SER A 788 -3.39 13.88 26.02
N HIS A 789 -3.45 12.55 26.16
CA HIS A 789 -3.49 11.94 27.50
C HIS A 789 -2.21 11.17 27.81
N GLY A 790 -1.30 11.86 28.52
CA GLY A 790 -0.18 11.24 29.19
C GLY A 790 -0.64 10.41 30.39
N GLY A 791 -0.13 9.18 30.49
CA GLY A 791 -0.09 8.39 31.72
C GLY A 791 -1.35 7.59 32.02
N HIS A 792 -1.38 6.32 31.59
CA HIS A 792 -1.52 5.11 32.42
C HIS A 792 -1.72 3.90 31.51
N THR A 793 -0.94 2.85 31.73
CA THR A 793 -0.96 1.59 31.00
C THR A 793 -2.17 0.75 31.40
N SER A 794 -3.18 0.67 30.53
CA SER A 794 -4.17 -0.41 30.51
C SER A 794 -4.02 -1.12 29.17
N ALA A 795 -3.66 -2.41 29.20
CA ALA A 795 -3.52 -3.26 28.01
C ALA A 795 -4.90 -3.68 27.46
N GLY A 796 -5.67 -2.71 26.95
CA GLY A 796 -6.88 -2.96 26.17
C GLY A 796 -6.63 -2.62 24.70
N SER A 797 -7.01 -3.51 23.78
CA SER A 797 -7.04 -3.19 22.35
C SER A 797 -7.96 -2.00 22.11
N VAL A 798 -7.47 -0.97 21.42
CA VAL A 798 -8.32 0.16 20.99
C VAL A 798 -9.46 -0.40 20.15
N PRO A 799 -10.74 -0.13 20.47
CA PRO A 799 -11.86 -0.66 19.71
C PRO A 799 -11.80 -0.17 18.27
N VAL A 800 -11.80 -1.10 17.32
CA VAL A 800 -11.80 -0.80 15.88
C VAL A 800 -13.19 -0.27 15.52
N PRO A 801 -13.33 0.96 15.00
CA PRO A 801 -14.63 1.49 14.61
C PRO A 801 -15.23 0.63 13.49
N GLU A 802 -16.46 0.14 13.68
CA GLU A 802 -17.16 -0.62 12.66
C GLU A 802 -17.63 0.28 11.51
N LEU A 803 -17.46 -0.20 10.28
CA LEU A 803 -17.99 0.49 9.10
C LEU A 803 -19.51 0.31 9.01
N PRO A 804 -20.27 1.36 8.62
CA PRO A 804 -21.70 1.24 8.38
C PRO A 804 -21.99 0.19 7.31
N ARG A 805 -22.98 -0.69 7.56
CA ARG A 805 -23.46 -1.63 6.54
C ARG A 805 -24.18 -0.87 5.42
N LEU A 806 -24.09 -1.42 4.21
CA LEU A 806 -24.81 -0.88 3.06
C LEU A 806 -26.31 -1.13 3.19
N HIS A 807 -27.12 -0.17 2.75
CA HIS A 807 -28.56 -0.31 2.71
C HIS A 807 -28.97 -1.44 1.75
N GLN A 808 -30.01 -2.21 2.09
CA GLN A 808 -30.44 -3.40 1.35
C GLN A 808 -30.62 -3.13 -0.16
N ASN A 809 -31.26 -2.01 -0.52
CA ASN A 809 -31.49 -1.56 -1.90
C ASN A 809 -30.23 -1.40 -2.77
N VAL A 810 -29.06 -1.13 -2.18
CA VAL A 810 -27.80 -0.93 -2.93
C VAL A 810 -26.75 -1.97 -2.60
N SER A 811 -26.96 -2.77 -1.56
CA SER A 811 -26.03 -3.80 -1.09
C SER A 811 -25.71 -4.84 -2.17
N SER A 812 -26.66 -5.10 -3.07
CA SER A 812 -26.52 -6.02 -4.21
C SER A 812 -26.01 -5.33 -5.50
N SER A 813 -25.83 -4.01 -5.48
CA SER A 813 -25.41 -3.23 -6.65
C SER A 813 -23.88 -3.16 -6.76
N MET A 814 -23.37 -2.85 -7.95
CA MET A 814 -21.96 -2.51 -8.14
C MET A 814 -21.69 -1.05 -7.73
N PHE A 815 -22.06 -0.66 -6.50
CA PHE A 815 -21.96 0.71 -5.99
C PHE A 815 -20.53 1.28 -6.06
N PHE A 816 -19.54 0.38 -6.01
CA PHE A 816 -18.11 0.63 -6.14
C PHE A 816 -17.68 0.96 -7.56
N CYS A 817 -18.58 0.98 -8.56
CA CYS A 817 -18.26 1.36 -9.93
C CYS A 817 -17.93 2.85 -10.15
#